data_AF-A0A1Y0HLH0-F1
#
_entry.id   AF-A0A1Y0HLH0-F1
#
_cell.length_a   1.000
_cell.length_b   1.000
_cell.length_c   1.000
_cell.angle_alpha   90.00
_cell.angle_beta   90.00
_cell.angle_gamma   90.00
#
_symmetry.space_group_name_H-M   'P 1'
#
loop_
_entity.id
_entity.type
_entity.pdbx_description
1 polymer ?
#
loop_
_entity_poly.entity_id
_entity_poly.type
_entity_poly.pdbx_seq_one_letter_code
_entity_poly.pdbx_strand_id
1 'polypeptide(L)'
;MTIDLKSIPKEANVGSILIIDHSRMFSKMLQKELNALGYPIRHANTLHAAIELLTFLSFDLIVLDLTLPDGEGELILQNLHIFEKHKILVYTSDTKTKRCNDWSHYGVLGYLCKTSPLSFVGQEIDRTMKAILKNTTNSILVIDDSPTSAQHIRELLEPLNYHVEIAYDSPSAQRLLNDTPFDLIILDFTSSNNKGESFLVQFRSMKQSIHIPIFVLTEHYNANTVRKLIKQGANEFFHKPFIGEELLQKIAYWIDFGRKTKENFYQKTMLQEYKNAVDRSTIVSKTNKEGIITYANDKFCQISGYRYEELIGQPHSIVRHPSVPKETFKQMWETILKGKKWEGVIKNRRKDGTAYWVNAVINPIVDHNGNIVEFISIRTDISNVHKIHDSLENQLKISEQNFEDAYHMSKQYENAINKSTILTRTDLEGNITFANENFYKTTGFNEAEVIGKNHNITRHKDTPDEVFVDLWGSLKKGKVWKGVLKNQKKNGQAYWVYSTILPIFNKNNTPLEYMAIRRDVSEIITLHVELEATQQEVIYCMGEIAESRSKETGNHVRRVAAYSHLLAQKYGLDKKESDLIASASPMHDIGKVGIPDAILHKPGSLSEEEWTVMRTHSMIGYTILQNSTRPLLKAAATIAKEHHEKYDGSGYPMNLKGTEIHLYARIVSIADVFDALSHDRCYKKAWEDATIFEFFENERGKHFDPQIVDLFLNAKEDFLAIRDSLKDALTYAI
;
A
#
# COMPACT_ATOMS: atom_id res chain seq x y z
N MET A 1 11.34 -42.69 -68.50
CA MET A 1 11.56 -42.44 -67.07
C MET A 1 10.19 -42.51 -66.42
N THR A 2 9.93 -43.62 -65.75
CA THR A 2 8.65 -44.01 -65.15
C THR A 2 8.33 -43.04 -64.01
N ILE A 3 7.23 -42.30 -64.13
CA ILE A 3 6.78 -41.42 -63.04
C ILE A 3 6.04 -42.30 -62.04
N ASP A 4 6.54 -42.35 -60.81
CA ASP A 4 5.91 -43.04 -59.69
C ASP A 4 4.65 -42.27 -59.26
N LEU A 5 3.48 -42.78 -59.68
CA LEU A 5 2.17 -42.19 -59.44
C LEU A 5 1.63 -42.45 -58.02
N LYS A 6 2.37 -43.14 -57.13
CA LYS A 6 1.88 -43.54 -55.80
C LYS A 6 2.23 -42.58 -54.65
N SER A 7 2.91 -41.45 -54.91
CA SER A 7 3.34 -40.53 -53.85
C SER A 7 2.83 -39.08 -53.98
N ILE A 8 1.75 -38.84 -54.73
CA ILE A 8 1.19 -37.49 -54.85
C ILE A 8 0.13 -37.30 -53.76
N PRO A 9 0.26 -36.32 -52.85
CA PRO A 9 -0.79 -35.99 -51.90
C PRO A 9 -2.07 -35.65 -52.67
N LYS A 10 -3.23 -36.16 -52.22
CA LYS A 10 -4.54 -35.62 -52.61
C LYS A 10 -4.74 -34.21 -52.00
N GLU A 11 -3.80 -33.30 -52.22
CA GLU A 11 -4.04 -31.89 -51.99
C GLU A 11 -4.91 -31.41 -53.14
N ALA A 12 -6.13 -30.97 -52.82
CA ALA A 12 -6.98 -30.26 -53.76
C ALA A 12 -6.25 -28.97 -54.18
N ASN A 13 -5.50 -29.04 -55.27
CA ASN A 13 -4.86 -27.88 -55.88
C ASN A 13 -5.94 -27.02 -56.51
N VAL A 14 -6.54 -26.14 -55.71
CA VAL A 14 -7.52 -25.16 -56.16
C VAL A 14 -6.91 -24.30 -57.28
N GLY A 15 -7.55 -24.29 -58.44
CA GLY A 15 -7.11 -23.54 -59.62
C GLY A 15 -6.18 -24.32 -60.56
N SER A 16 -6.27 -25.65 -60.56
CA SER A 16 -5.41 -26.52 -61.38
C SER A 16 -5.79 -26.52 -62.86
N ILE A 17 -4.79 -26.41 -63.74
CA ILE A 17 -4.98 -26.33 -65.21
C ILE A 17 -4.28 -27.50 -65.90
N LEU A 18 -4.98 -28.20 -66.79
CA LEU A 18 -4.40 -29.18 -67.71
C LEU A 18 -4.34 -28.57 -69.12
N ILE A 19 -3.14 -28.43 -69.68
CA ILE A 19 -2.94 -28.02 -71.07
C ILE A 19 -2.73 -29.29 -71.91
N ILE A 20 -3.58 -29.50 -72.91
CA ILE A 20 -3.50 -30.63 -73.83
C ILE A 20 -3.18 -30.07 -75.22
N ASP A 21 -1.92 -30.08 -75.62
CA ASP A 21 -1.45 -29.55 -76.90
C ASP A 21 -0.15 -30.25 -77.33
N HIS A 22 -0.01 -30.58 -78.61
CA HIS A 22 1.15 -31.29 -79.14
C HIS A 22 2.38 -30.39 -79.35
N SER A 23 2.18 -29.08 -79.43
CA SER A 23 3.20 -28.04 -79.58
C SER A 23 3.92 -27.77 -78.27
N ARG A 24 5.04 -28.46 -78.06
CA ARG A 24 5.91 -28.27 -76.88
C ARG A 24 6.34 -26.82 -76.66
N MET A 25 6.54 -26.05 -77.73
CA MET A 25 6.99 -24.65 -77.63
C MET A 25 5.87 -23.76 -77.10
N PHE A 26 4.65 -23.90 -77.66
CA PHE A 26 3.49 -23.13 -77.24
C PHE A 26 3.11 -23.45 -75.80
N SER A 27 2.96 -24.73 -75.47
CA SER A 27 2.59 -25.17 -74.12
C SER A 27 3.56 -24.68 -73.06
N LYS A 28 4.88 -24.67 -73.36
CA LYS A 28 5.89 -24.15 -72.44
C LYS A 28 5.80 -22.63 -72.25
N MET A 29 5.46 -21.89 -73.30
CA MET A 29 5.26 -20.44 -73.19
C MET A 29 3.98 -20.11 -72.40
N LEU A 30 2.87 -20.78 -72.71
CA LEU A 30 1.61 -20.59 -71.99
C LEU A 30 1.72 -21.01 -70.52
N GLN A 31 2.43 -22.11 -70.25
CA GLN A 31 2.72 -22.55 -68.89
C GLN A 31 3.53 -21.52 -68.10
N LYS A 32 4.51 -20.86 -68.73
CA LYS A 32 5.28 -19.79 -68.08
C LYS A 32 4.39 -18.59 -67.71
N GLU A 33 3.48 -18.21 -68.60
CA GLU A 33 2.57 -17.08 -68.39
C GLU A 33 1.58 -17.35 -67.25
N LEU A 34 0.93 -18.51 -67.27
CA LEU A 34 -0.06 -18.90 -66.26
C LEU A 34 0.59 -19.26 -64.90
N ASN A 35 1.81 -19.80 -64.88
CA ASN A 35 2.56 -19.98 -63.62
C ASN A 35 2.87 -18.63 -62.95
N ALA A 36 3.11 -17.56 -63.70
CA ALA A 36 3.32 -16.23 -63.15
C ALA A 36 2.06 -15.67 -62.44
N LEU A 37 0.89 -16.20 -62.79
CA LEU A 37 -0.40 -15.89 -62.14
C LEU A 37 -0.71 -16.82 -60.96
N GLY A 38 0.14 -17.83 -60.70
CA GLY A 38 0.05 -18.70 -59.53
C GLY A 38 -0.75 -20.00 -59.72
N TYR A 39 -1.10 -20.38 -60.95
CA TYR A 39 -1.87 -21.60 -61.20
C TYR A 39 -0.98 -22.85 -61.32
N PRO A 40 -1.33 -23.98 -60.67
CA PRO A 40 -0.62 -25.25 -60.86
C PRO A 40 -1.00 -25.89 -62.21
N ILE A 41 -0.02 -26.08 -63.09
CA ILE A 41 -0.24 -26.50 -64.48
C ILE A 41 0.36 -27.88 -64.76
N ARG A 42 -0.42 -28.75 -65.39
CA ARG A 42 0.03 -30.00 -65.99
C ARG A 42 -0.12 -29.93 -67.51
N HIS A 43 0.65 -30.76 -68.22
CA HIS A 43 0.67 -30.76 -69.68
C HIS A 43 0.64 -32.19 -70.23
N ALA A 44 -0.20 -32.42 -71.23
CA ALA A 44 -0.25 -33.66 -72.02
C ALA A 44 -0.06 -33.32 -73.51
N ASN A 45 0.82 -34.08 -74.19
CA ASN A 45 1.12 -33.88 -75.60
C ASN A 45 0.39 -34.83 -76.55
N THR A 46 -0.38 -35.77 -76.00
CA THR A 46 -1.20 -36.75 -76.72
C THR A 46 -2.51 -36.97 -75.96
N LEU A 47 -3.56 -37.42 -76.64
CA LEU A 47 -4.85 -37.78 -76.04
C LEU A 47 -4.68 -38.91 -75.02
N HIS A 48 -3.85 -39.92 -75.33
CA HIS A 48 -3.57 -41.01 -74.40
C HIS A 48 -2.96 -40.51 -73.07
N ALA A 49 -1.98 -39.60 -73.14
CA ALA A 49 -1.36 -39.02 -71.95
C ALA A 49 -2.33 -38.13 -71.16
N ALA A 50 -3.25 -37.43 -71.85
CA ALA A 50 -4.28 -36.64 -71.20
C ALA A 50 -5.26 -37.53 -70.42
N ILE A 51 -5.70 -38.64 -71.03
CA ILE A 51 -6.57 -39.64 -70.39
C ILE A 51 -5.91 -40.27 -69.17
N GLU A 52 -4.61 -40.61 -69.26
CA GLU A 52 -3.86 -41.14 -68.12
C GLU A 52 -3.85 -40.14 -66.95
N LEU A 53 -3.57 -38.86 -67.21
CA LEU A 53 -3.61 -37.83 -66.16
C LEU A 53 -5.01 -37.67 -65.56
N LEU A 54 -6.06 -37.64 -66.38
CA LEU A 54 -7.44 -37.48 -65.92
C LEU A 54 -7.99 -38.69 -65.17
N THR A 55 -7.38 -39.86 -65.35
CA THR A 55 -7.72 -41.07 -64.57
C THR A 55 -7.27 -40.94 -63.11
N PHE A 56 -6.19 -40.21 -62.84
CA PHE A 56 -5.57 -40.13 -61.51
C PHE A 56 -5.67 -38.74 -60.85
N LEU A 57 -5.91 -37.68 -61.62
CA LEU A 57 -5.93 -36.29 -61.16
C LEU A 57 -7.18 -35.57 -61.68
N SER A 58 -7.76 -34.70 -60.86
CA SER A 58 -8.79 -33.75 -61.27
C SER A 58 -8.19 -32.38 -61.59
N PHE A 59 -8.81 -31.67 -62.53
CA PHE A 59 -8.40 -30.32 -62.94
C PHE A 59 -9.59 -29.37 -62.95
N ASP A 60 -9.37 -28.12 -62.52
CA ASP A 60 -10.39 -27.07 -62.52
C ASP A 60 -10.65 -26.51 -63.94
N LEU A 61 -9.66 -26.57 -64.83
CA LEU A 61 -9.79 -26.13 -66.22
C LEU A 61 -8.86 -26.93 -67.14
N ILE A 62 -9.36 -27.28 -68.33
CA ILE A 62 -8.61 -27.93 -69.40
C ILE A 62 -8.49 -26.95 -70.56
N VAL A 63 -7.29 -26.72 -71.07
CA VAL A 63 -7.05 -25.99 -72.32
C VAL A 63 -6.69 -27.02 -73.39
N LEU A 64 -7.55 -27.20 -74.39
CA LEU A 64 -7.50 -28.33 -75.31
C LEU A 64 -7.27 -27.91 -76.76
N ASP A 65 -6.20 -28.40 -77.36
CA ASP A 65 -6.02 -28.44 -78.81
C ASP A 65 -6.85 -29.59 -79.42
N LEU A 66 -7.67 -29.28 -80.44
CA LEU A 66 -8.46 -30.30 -81.15
C LEU A 66 -7.67 -31.06 -82.23
N THR A 67 -6.38 -30.76 -82.37
CA THR A 67 -5.47 -31.50 -83.25
C THR A 67 -4.37 -32.14 -82.40
N LEU A 68 -4.43 -33.46 -82.20
CA LEU A 68 -3.44 -34.21 -81.44
C LEU A 68 -2.87 -35.35 -82.30
N PRO A 69 -1.66 -35.88 -82.00
CA PRO A 69 -1.04 -36.92 -82.82
C PRO A 69 -1.81 -38.24 -82.88
N ASP A 70 -2.67 -38.49 -81.89
CA ASP A 70 -3.44 -39.72 -81.66
C ASP A 70 -4.97 -39.47 -81.59
N GLY A 71 -5.44 -38.32 -82.09
CA GLY A 71 -6.87 -38.00 -82.20
C GLY A 71 -7.11 -36.64 -82.86
N GLU A 72 -8.25 -36.48 -83.54
CA GLU A 72 -8.62 -35.23 -84.21
C GLU A 72 -10.10 -34.87 -83.97
N GLY A 73 -10.36 -33.57 -83.82
CA GLY A 73 -11.70 -32.99 -83.81
C GLY A 73 -12.58 -33.43 -82.64
N GLU A 74 -13.88 -33.60 -82.89
CA GLU A 74 -14.88 -33.96 -81.89
C GLU A 74 -14.61 -35.31 -81.20
N LEU A 75 -13.91 -36.22 -81.87
CA LEU A 75 -13.56 -37.53 -81.30
C LEU A 75 -12.71 -37.38 -80.03
N ILE A 76 -11.88 -36.35 -79.93
CA ILE A 76 -11.12 -36.03 -78.72
C ILE A 76 -12.06 -35.68 -77.57
N LEU A 77 -13.06 -34.83 -77.82
CA LEU A 77 -14.04 -34.41 -76.81
C LEU A 77 -14.88 -35.61 -76.33
N GLN A 78 -15.30 -36.49 -77.23
CA GLN A 78 -16.02 -37.72 -76.89
C GLN A 78 -15.22 -38.64 -75.97
N ASN A 79 -13.92 -38.80 -76.21
CA ASN A 79 -13.05 -39.63 -75.37
C ASN A 79 -12.84 -39.01 -73.99
N LEU A 80 -12.71 -37.67 -73.91
CA LEU A 80 -12.56 -36.97 -72.64
C LEU A 80 -13.85 -36.94 -71.82
N HIS A 81 -15.02 -36.98 -72.48
CA HIS A 81 -16.33 -36.97 -71.83
C HIS A 81 -16.65 -38.23 -71.00
N ILE A 82 -15.88 -39.30 -71.17
CA ILE A 82 -16.00 -40.54 -70.39
C ILE A 82 -15.59 -40.30 -68.92
N PHE A 83 -14.72 -39.33 -68.69
CA PHE A 83 -14.31 -38.85 -67.37
C PHE A 83 -15.26 -37.71 -66.95
N GLU A 84 -15.40 -37.43 -65.64
CA GLU A 84 -16.32 -36.41 -65.09
C GLU A 84 -16.45 -35.15 -65.95
N LYS A 85 -17.62 -34.48 -65.97
CA LYS A 85 -17.84 -33.25 -66.78
C LYS A 85 -16.69 -32.23 -66.58
N HIS A 86 -15.79 -32.17 -67.55
CA HIS A 86 -14.64 -31.29 -67.54
C HIS A 86 -15.00 -29.87 -67.98
N LYS A 87 -14.21 -28.89 -67.56
CA LYS A 87 -14.29 -27.50 -68.04
C LYS A 87 -13.25 -27.30 -69.12
N ILE A 88 -13.65 -27.15 -70.38
CA ILE A 88 -12.73 -27.14 -71.51
C ILE A 88 -12.74 -25.79 -72.22
N LEU A 89 -11.58 -25.15 -72.35
CA LEU A 89 -11.35 -24.07 -73.33
C LEU A 89 -10.64 -24.65 -74.54
N VAL A 90 -11.29 -24.59 -75.69
CA VAL A 90 -10.74 -25.13 -76.93
C VAL A 90 -9.76 -24.12 -77.53
N TYR A 91 -8.50 -24.52 -77.70
CA TYR A 91 -7.46 -23.72 -78.34
C TYR A 91 -7.33 -24.11 -79.82
N THR A 92 -7.84 -23.26 -80.72
CA THR A 92 -7.98 -23.59 -82.16
C THR A 92 -7.48 -22.48 -83.08
N SER A 93 -6.95 -22.87 -84.25
CA SER A 93 -6.52 -21.95 -85.31
C SER A 93 -7.64 -21.56 -86.26
N ASP A 94 -8.79 -22.24 -86.18
CA ASP A 94 -9.97 -21.95 -87.01
C ASP A 94 -10.84 -20.88 -86.35
N THR A 95 -10.97 -19.72 -87.02
CA THR A 95 -11.81 -18.61 -86.56
C THR A 95 -13.24 -18.67 -87.12
N LYS A 96 -13.60 -19.68 -87.95
CA LYS A 96 -14.89 -19.76 -88.63
C LYS A 96 -15.90 -20.69 -87.98
N THR A 97 -15.53 -21.45 -86.95
CA THR A 97 -16.45 -22.36 -86.26
C THR A 97 -17.35 -21.62 -85.27
N LYS A 98 -18.50 -21.13 -85.76
CA LYS A 98 -19.70 -20.93 -84.92
C LYS A 98 -20.28 -22.28 -84.44
N ARG A 99 -19.48 -23.08 -83.72
CA ARG A 99 -19.84 -24.41 -83.17
C ARG A 99 -19.83 -24.43 -81.63
N CYS A 100 -19.97 -23.28 -80.97
CA CYS A 100 -19.97 -23.20 -79.51
C CYS A 100 -21.12 -24.00 -78.86
N ASN A 101 -22.30 -23.98 -79.49
CA ASN A 101 -23.47 -24.68 -78.97
C ASN A 101 -23.36 -26.21 -79.11
N ASP A 102 -22.76 -26.70 -80.19
CA ASP A 102 -22.76 -28.13 -80.53
C ASP A 102 -21.92 -28.98 -79.55
N TRP A 103 -20.88 -28.39 -78.93
CA TRP A 103 -19.98 -29.10 -78.01
C TRP A 103 -20.09 -28.69 -76.54
N SER A 104 -21.05 -27.82 -76.21
CA SER A 104 -21.34 -27.41 -74.83
C SER A 104 -21.61 -28.61 -73.91
N HIS A 105 -22.26 -29.66 -74.43
CA HIS A 105 -22.56 -30.88 -73.70
C HIS A 105 -21.32 -31.71 -73.33
N TYR A 106 -20.19 -31.51 -74.01
CA TYR A 106 -18.89 -32.10 -73.64
C TYR A 106 -18.13 -31.27 -72.59
N GLY A 107 -18.70 -30.14 -72.12
CA GLY A 107 -18.09 -29.27 -71.12
C GLY A 107 -17.21 -28.15 -71.70
N VAL A 108 -17.35 -27.86 -72.99
CA VAL A 108 -16.64 -26.73 -73.64
C VAL A 108 -17.25 -25.40 -73.18
N LEU A 109 -16.42 -24.57 -72.54
CA LEU A 109 -16.78 -23.26 -72.00
C LEU A 109 -16.55 -22.11 -73.00
N GLY A 110 -15.69 -22.32 -73.99
CA GLY A 110 -15.33 -21.28 -74.95
C GLY A 110 -14.11 -21.65 -75.79
N TYR A 111 -13.69 -20.72 -76.64
CA TYR A 111 -12.58 -20.90 -77.59
C TYR A 111 -11.51 -19.84 -77.40
N LEU A 112 -10.27 -20.28 -77.55
CA LEU A 112 -9.07 -19.46 -77.56
C LEU A 112 -8.45 -19.56 -78.97
N CYS A 113 -8.18 -18.42 -79.59
CA CYS A 113 -7.63 -18.40 -80.94
C CYS A 113 -6.10 -18.53 -80.92
N LYS A 114 -5.53 -19.46 -81.71
CA LYS A 114 -4.06 -19.63 -81.78
C LYS A 114 -3.31 -18.43 -82.35
N THR A 115 -4.00 -17.57 -83.10
CA THR A 115 -3.41 -16.35 -83.68
C THR A 115 -3.43 -15.16 -82.72
N SER A 116 -4.11 -15.27 -81.57
CA SER A 116 -4.14 -14.20 -80.57
C SER A 116 -2.82 -14.08 -79.80
N PRO A 117 -2.44 -12.87 -79.33
CA PRO A 117 -1.29 -12.69 -78.46
C PRO A 117 -1.37 -13.57 -77.21
N LEU A 118 -0.25 -14.17 -76.80
CA LEU A 118 -0.23 -15.07 -75.64
C LEU A 118 -0.72 -14.39 -74.37
N SER A 119 -0.38 -13.10 -74.18
CA SER A 119 -0.86 -12.25 -73.09
C SER A 119 -2.39 -12.16 -72.99
N PHE A 120 -3.07 -12.19 -74.14
CA PHE A 120 -4.53 -12.17 -74.19
C PHE A 120 -5.10 -13.55 -73.87
N VAL A 121 -4.49 -14.61 -74.39
CA VAL A 121 -4.86 -16.00 -74.10
C VAL A 121 -4.72 -16.29 -72.60
N GLY A 122 -3.63 -15.87 -71.97
CA GLY A 122 -3.44 -16.01 -70.53
C GLY A 122 -4.45 -15.20 -69.70
N GLN A 123 -4.80 -13.98 -70.12
CA GLN A 123 -5.85 -13.19 -69.48
C GLN A 123 -7.24 -13.84 -69.56
N GLU A 124 -7.60 -14.41 -70.71
CA GLU A 124 -8.89 -15.10 -70.86
C GLU A 124 -8.96 -16.39 -70.03
N ILE A 125 -7.86 -17.14 -69.94
CA ILE A 125 -7.74 -18.30 -69.06
C ILE A 125 -7.84 -17.89 -67.59
N ASP A 126 -7.12 -16.84 -67.16
CA ASP A 126 -7.17 -16.29 -65.80
C ASP A 126 -8.57 -15.80 -65.44
N ARG A 127 -9.23 -15.08 -66.36
CA ARG A 127 -10.61 -14.62 -66.18
C ARG A 127 -11.58 -15.79 -66.02
N THR A 128 -11.46 -16.81 -66.87
CA THR A 128 -12.30 -18.01 -66.84
C THR A 128 -12.06 -18.79 -65.55
N MET A 129 -10.81 -18.99 -65.17
CA MET A 129 -10.43 -19.69 -63.95
C MET A 129 -10.95 -18.96 -62.69
N LYS A 130 -10.74 -17.63 -62.61
CA LYS A 130 -11.28 -16.82 -61.50
C LYS A 130 -12.80 -16.88 -61.43
N ALA A 131 -13.49 -16.90 -62.57
CA ALA A 131 -14.93 -17.05 -62.60
C ALA A 131 -15.35 -18.43 -62.06
N ILE A 132 -14.76 -19.52 -62.55
CA ILE A 132 -15.04 -20.90 -62.12
C ILE A 132 -14.79 -21.07 -60.62
N LEU A 133 -13.69 -20.54 -60.09
CA LEU A 133 -13.39 -20.62 -58.65
C LEU A 133 -14.30 -19.73 -57.80
N LYS A 134 -14.69 -18.55 -58.30
CA LYS A 134 -15.62 -17.66 -57.59
C LYS A 134 -17.03 -18.26 -57.53
N ASN A 135 -17.41 -19.03 -58.54
CA ASN A 135 -18.76 -19.56 -58.67
C ASN A 135 -19.06 -20.74 -57.73
N THR A 136 -18.04 -21.45 -57.23
CA THR A 136 -18.22 -22.60 -56.32
C THR A 136 -18.97 -22.25 -55.04
N THR A 137 -18.95 -20.98 -54.63
CA THR A 137 -19.65 -20.47 -53.45
C THR A 137 -20.97 -19.79 -53.78
N ASN A 138 -21.35 -19.71 -55.06
CA ASN A 138 -22.54 -19.00 -55.50
C ASN A 138 -23.67 -20.01 -55.79
N SER A 139 -24.82 -19.81 -55.14
CA SER A 139 -26.00 -20.65 -55.30
C SER A 139 -27.05 -19.97 -56.15
N ILE A 140 -27.57 -20.66 -57.17
CA ILE A 140 -28.63 -20.19 -58.06
C ILE A 140 -29.84 -21.09 -57.91
N LEU A 141 -31.01 -20.50 -57.64
CA LEU A 141 -32.28 -21.21 -57.64
C LEU A 141 -32.99 -21.03 -58.98
N VAL A 142 -33.31 -22.12 -59.66
CA VAL A 142 -34.12 -22.13 -60.87
C VAL A 142 -35.53 -22.60 -60.53
N ILE A 143 -36.53 -21.78 -60.83
CA ILE A 143 -37.95 -22.06 -60.60
C ILE A 143 -38.62 -22.17 -61.97
N ASP A 144 -38.81 -23.39 -62.46
CA ASP A 144 -39.33 -23.66 -63.80
C ASP A 144 -40.15 -24.96 -63.76
N ASP A 145 -41.40 -24.91 -64.22
CA ASP A 145 -42.32 -26.06 -64.18
C ASP A 145 -42.07 -27.06 -65.33
N SER A 146 -41.23 -26.69 -66.30
CA SER A 146 -40.76 -27.54 -67.39
C SER A 146 -39.45 -28.22 -67.01
N PRO A 147 -39.44 -29.55 -66.78
CA PRO A 147 -38.22 -30.27 -66.40
C PRO A 147 -37.11 -30.16 -67.44
N THR A 148 -37.46 -30.08 -68.71
CA THR A 148 -36.50 -29.96 -69.82
C THR A 148 -35.84 -28.57 -69.85
N SER A 149 -36.62 -27.50 -69.67
CA SER A 149 -36.12 -26.12 -69.59
C SER A 149 -35.24 -25.92 -68.36
N ALA A 150 -35.71 -26.38 -67.19
CA ALA A 150 -34.97 -26.30 -65.94
C ALA A 150 -33.62 -27.03 -66.02
N GLN A 151 -33.63 -28.25 -66.58
CA GLN A 151 -32.42 -29.05 -66.75
C GLN A 151 -31.45 -28.42 -67.76
N HIS A 152 -31.94 -27.78 -68.83
CA HIS A 152 -31.10 -27.04 -69.76
C HIS A 152 -30.37 -25.86 -69.10
N ILE A 153 -31.06 -25.11 -68.22
CA ILE A 153 -30.44 -24.01 -67.46
C ILE A 153 -29.39 -24.55 -66.48
N ARG A 154 -29.65 -25.68 -65.81
CA ARG A 154 -28.66 -26.35 -64.97
C ARG A 154 -27.43 -26.76 -65.76
N GLU A 155 -27.61 -27.36 -66.93
CA GLU A 155 -26.51 -27.78 -67.82
C GLU A 155 -25.67 -26.61 -68.33
N LEU A 156 -26.23 -25.41 -68.40
CA LEU A 156 -25.50 -24.17 -68.71
C LEU A 156 -24.66 -23.66 -67.52
N LEU A 157 -25.13 -23.84 -66.29
CA LEU A 157 -24.60 -23.19 -65.08
C LEU A 157 -23.65 -24.07 -64.26
N GLU A 158 -23.95 -25.36 -64.10
CA GLU A 158 -23.11 -26.30 -63.32
C GLU A 158 -21.68 -26.45 -63.87
N PRO A 159 -21.43 -26.47 -65.20
CA PRO A 159 -20.06 -26.49 -65.72
C PRO A 159 -19.22 -25.30 -65.26
N LEU A 160 -19.86 -24.16 -64.97
CA LEU A 160 -19.21 -22.97 -64.45
C LEU A 160 -19.12 -22.95 -62.92
N ASN A 161 -19.34 -24.09 -62.25
CA ASN A 161 -19.30 -24.30 -60.80
C ASN A 161 -20.38 -23.60 -59.98
N TYR A 162 -21.44 -23.07 -60.59
CA TYR A 162 -22.58 -22.60 -59.79
C TYR A 162 -23.28 -23.78 -59.13
N HIS A 163 -23.67 -23.62 -57.87
CA HIS A 163 -24.55 -24.58 -57.19
C HIS A 163 -25.99 -24.31 -57.63
N VAL A 164 -26.57 -25.21 -58.43
CA VAL A 164 -27.90 -25.01 -59.03
C VAL A 164 -28.95 -25.90 -58.39
N GLU A 165 -29.88 -25.30 -57.66
CA GLU A 165 -31.07 -25.99 -57.19
C GLU A 165 -32.25 -25.71 -58.11
N ILE A 166 -33.11 -26.71 -58.32
CA ILE A 166 -34.30 -26.58 -59.16
C ILE A 166 -35.54 -26.81 -58.31
N ALA A 167 -36.51 -25.91 -58.44
CA ALA A 167 -37.86 -26.06 -57.96
C ALA A 167 -38.83 -26.09 -59.13
N TYR A 168 -39.67 -27.13 -59.19
CA TYR A 168 -40.68 -27.29 -60.26
C TYR A 168 -42.01 -26.62 -59.92
N ASP A 169 -42.18 -26.15 -58.69
CA ASP A 169 -43.39 -25.47 -58.22
C ASP A 169 -43.09 -24.45 -57.11
N SER A 170 -44.06 -23.58 -56.81
CA SER A 170 -43.89 -22.54 -55.78
C SER A 170 -43.66 -23.10 -54.36
N PRO A 171 -44.34 -24.17 -53.90
CA PRO A 171 -44.08 -24.76 -52.59
C PRO A 171 -42.65 -25.31 -52.41
N SER A 172 -42.12 -26.00 -53.42
CA SER A 172 -40.73 -26.48 -53.43
C SER A 172 -39.75 -25.32 -53.42
N ALA A 173 -39.98 -24.29 -54.23
CA ALA A 173 -39.15 -23.08 -54.23
C ALA A 173 -39.12 -22.40 -52.86
N GLN A 174 -40.28 -22.29 -52.19
CA GLN A 174 -40.36 -21.67 -50.86
C GLN A 174 -39.66 -22.48 -49.77
N ARG A 175 -39.68 -23.82 -49.86
CA ARG A 175 -38.92 -24.68 -48.95
C ARG A 175 -37.42 -24.43 -49.09
N LEU A 176 -36.91 -24.48 -50.32
CA LEU A 176 -35.49 -24.24 -50.59
C LEU A 176 -35.04 -22.85 -50.11
N LEU A 177 -35.83 -21.80 -50.37
CA LEU A 177 -35.52 -20.45 -49.91
C LEU A 177 -35.49 -20.27 -48.38
N ASN A 178 -36.13 -21.15 -47.62
CA ASN A 178 -36.05 -21.13 -46.15
C ASN A 178 -34.82 -21.88 -45.64
N ASP A 179 -34.39 -22.92 -46.34
CA ASP A 179 -33.32 -23.83 -45.91
C ASP A 179 -31.93 -23.35 -46.36
N THR A 180 -31.84 -22.77 -47.56
CA THR A 180 -30.57 -22.39 -48.20
C THR A 180 -30.59 -20.95 -48.73
N PRO A 181 -29.51 -20.17 -48.53
CA PRO A 181 -29.39 -18.84 -49.14
C PRO A 181 -28.99 -18.96 -50.61
N PHE A 182 -29.57 -18.12 -51.46
CA PHE A 182 -29.26 -18.04 -52.88
C PHE A 182 -28.77 -16.65 -53.27
N ASP A 183 -27.84 -16.61 -54.23
CA ASP A 183 -27.24 -15.39 -54.76
C ASP A 183 -27.97 -14.87 -56.00
N LEU A 184 -28.77 -15.72 -56.66
CA LEU A 184 -29.63 -15.35 -57.78
C LEU A 184 -30.79 -16.33 -57.92
N ILE A 185 -31.95 -15.83 -58.37
CA ILE A 185 -33.11 -16.67 -58.70
C ILE A 185 -33.43 -16.49 -60.19
N ILE A 186 -33.63 -17.59 -60.90
CA ILE A 186 -34.15 -17.62 -62.27
C ILE A 186 -35.57 -18.16 -62.19
N LEU A 187 -36.53 -17.36 -62.63
CA LEU A 187 -37.95 -17.67 -62.58
C LEU A 187 -38.49 -17.81 -64.00
N ASP A 188 -39.09 -18.96 -64.31
CA ASP A 188 -39.86 -19.10 -65.54
C ASP A 188 -41.23 -18.43 -65.42
N PHE A 189 -41.61 -17.73 -66.49
CA PHE A 189 -42.84 -16.97 -66.61
C PHE A 189 -43.57 -17.36 -67.89
N THR A 190 -44.63 -18.16 -67.71
CA THR A 190 -45.58 -18.51 -68.76
C THR A 190 -46.92 -17.80 -68.54
N SER A 191 -47.56 -17.33 -69.61
CA SER A 191 -48.81 -16.53 -69.55
C SER A 191 -50.03 -17.32 -69.03
N SER A 192 -49.94 -18.65 -69.00
CA SER A 192 -50.94 -19.56 -68.44
C SER A 192 -50.79 -19.78 -66.92
N ASN A 193 -49.70 -19.31 -66.30
CA ASN A 193 -49.33 -19.65 -64.93
C ASN A 193 -49.22 -18.41 -64.03
N ASN A 194 -50.34 -17.98 -63.41
CA ASN A 194 -50.40 -16.90 -62.41
C ASN A 194 -49.49 -17.12 -61.17
N LYS A 195 -48.86 -18.28 -61.03
CA LYS A 195 -48.03 -18.66 -59.88
C LYS A 195 -46.66 -17.96 -59.85
N GLY A 196 -46.03 -17.75 -61.01
CA GLY A 196 -44.73 -17.06 -61.09
C GLY A 196 -44.81 -15.59 -60.66
N GLU A 197 -45.86 -14.89 -61.10
CA GLU A 197 -46.12 -13.51 -60.67
C GLU A 197 -46.36 -13.40 -59.16
N SER A 198 -47.18 -14.30 -58.62
CA SER A 198 -47.51 -14.33 -57.19
C SER A 198 -46.25 -14.57 -56.35
N PHE A 199 -45.36 -15.47 -56.80
CA PHE A 199 -44.08 -15.73 -56.16
C PHE A 199 -43.17 -14.48 -56.16
N LEU A 200 -43.01 -13.81 -57.30
CA LEU A 200 -42.15 -12.62 -57.40
C LEU A 200 -42.56 -11.53 -56.40
N VAL A 201 -43.86 -11.22 -56.35
CA VAL A 201 -44.40 -10.22 -55.42
C VAL A 201 -44.24 -10.67 -53.96
N GLN A 202 -44.56 -11.92 -53.67
CA GLN A 202 -44.45 -12.47 -52.31
C GLN A 202 -43.00 -12.46 -51.82
N PHE A 203 -42.05 -12.92 -52.64
CA PHE A 203 -40.65 -12.96 -52.27
C PHE A 203 -40.08 -11.55 -52.07
N ARG A 204 -40.43 -10.59 -52.94
CA ARG A 204 -39.98 -9.20 -52.81
C ARG A 204 -40.57 -8.44 -51.62
N SER A 205 -41.64 -8.95 -51.00
CA SER A 205 -42.14 -8.41 -49.73
C SER A 205 -41.28 -8.77 -48.51
N MET A 206 -40.37 -9.74 -48.64
CA MET A 206 -39.48 -10.18 -47.56
C MET A 206 -38.25 -9.26 -47.45
N LYS A 207 -37.88 -8.81 -46.24
CA LYS A 207 -36.71 -7.90 -46.05
C LYS A 207 -35.39 -8.49 -46.56
N GLN A 208 -35.21 -9.80 -46.43
CA GLN A 208 -33.99 -10.49 -46.84
C GLN A 208 -33.85 -10.65 -48.37
N SER A 209 -34.92 -10.47 -49.15
CA SER A 209 -34.86 -10.68 -50.61
C SER A 209 -34.35 -9.47 -51.39
N ILE A 210 -34.26 -8.28 -50.76
CA ILE A 210 -33.96 -6.99 -51.42
C ILE A 210 -32.64 -7.01 -52.20
N HIS A 211 -31.66 -7.80 -51.74
CA HIS A 211 -30.33 -7.87 -52.33
C HIS A 211 -30.12 -9.07 -53.27
N ILE A 212 -31.13 -9.94 -53.44
CA ILE A 212 -31.04 -11.14 -54.28
C ILE A 212 -31.63 -10.83 -55.66
N PRO A 213 -30.84 -10.79 -56.74
CA PRO A 213 -31.35 -10.57 -58.09
C PRO A 213 -32.31 -11.68 -58.54
N ILE A 214 -33.41 -11.29 -59.20
CA ILE A 214 -34.35 -12.23 -59.84
C ILE A 214 -34.37 -12.00 -61.35
N PHE A 215 -34.10 -13.05 -62.09
CA PHE A 215 -34.19 -13.09 -63.55
C PHE A 215 -35.49 -13.75 -63.94
N VAL A 216 -36.17 -13.22 -64.95
CA VAL A 216 -37.43 -13.79 -65.44
C VAL A 216 -37.27 -14.25 -66.88
N LEU A 217 -37.56 -15.52 -67.15
CA LEU A 217 -37.58 -16.11 -68.49
C LEU A 217 -39.02 -16.12 -69.01
N THR A 218 -39.30 -15.67 -70.23
CA THR A 218 -40.69 -15.57 -70.75
C THR A 218 -40.79 -15.86 -72.25
N GLU A 219 -41.84 -16.56 -72.67
CA GLU A 219 -42.20 -16.73 -74.10
C GLU A 219 -42.90 -15.50 -74.69
N HIS A 220 -43.50 -14.65 -73.84
CA HIS A 220 -44.25 -13.48 -74.27
C HIS A 220 -43.52 -12.19 -73.93
N TYR A 221 -42.68 -11.74 -74.85
CA TYR A 221 -41.96 -10.49 -74.74
C TYR A 221 -42.74 -9.33 -75.36
N ASN A 222 -43.61 -8.71 -74.56
CA ASN A 222 -44.26 -7.45 -74.93
C ASN A 222 -43.97 -6.36 -73.88
N ALA A 223 -44.08 -5.09 -74.31
CA ALA A 223 -43.73 -3.94 -73.48
C ALA A 223 -44.54 -3.85 -72.17
N ASN A 224 -45.80 -4.31 -72.17
CA ASN A 224 -46.67 -4.27 -71.00
C ASN A 224 -46.24 -5.31 -69.94
N THR A 225 -45.92 -6.52 -70.37
CA THR A 225 -45.44 -7.60 -69.49
C THR A 225 -44.10 -7.24 -68.86
N VAL A 226 -43.13 -6.76 -69.64
CA VAL A 226 -41.80 -6.34 -69.11
C VAL A 226 -41.96 -5.21 -68.08
N ARG A 227 -42.75 -4.18 -68.41
CA ARG A 227 -42.99 -3.06 -67.48
C ARG A 227 -43.65 -3.52 -66.17
N LYS A 228 -44.55 -4.50 -66.25
CA LYS A 228 -45.22 -5.08 -65.08
C LYS A 228 -44.23 -5.79 -64.16
N LEU A 229 -43.38 -6.66 -64.72
CA LEU A 229 -42.45 -7.46 -63.94
C LEU A 229 -41.32 -6.61 -63.31
N ILE A 230 -40.85 -5.56 -64.00
CA ILE A 230 -39.90 -4.59 -63.41
C ILE A 230 -40.49 -3.95 -62.16
N LYS A 231 -41.75 -3.49 -62.23
CA LYS A 231 -42.43 -2.89 -61.07
C LYS A 231 -42.62 -3.88 -59.91
N GLN A 232 -42.66 -5.17 -60.20
CA GLN A 232 -42.79 -6.23 -59.22
C GLN A 232 -41.43 -6.69 -58.64
N GLY A 233 -40.31 -6.13 -59.13
CA GLY A 233 -39.00 -6.31 -58.53
C GLY A 233 -38.10 -7.33 -59.22
N ALA A 234 -38.41 -7.73 -60.45
CA ALA A 234 -37.47 -8.49 -61.27
C ALA A 234 -36.33 -7.58 -61.79
N ASN A 235 -35.11 -8.11 -61.81
CA ASN A 235 -33.88 -7.38 -62.11
C ASN A 235 -33.49 -7.49 -63.59
N GLU A 236 -33.80 -8.61 -64.24
CA GLU A 236 -33.46 -8.87 -65.64
C GLU A 236 -34.50 -9.81 -66.29
N PHE A 237 -34.63 -9.74 -67.62
CA PHE A 237 -35.64 -10.47 -68.38
C PHE A 237 -35.04 -11.11 -69.63
N PHE A 238 -35.43 -12.34 -69.94
CA PHE A 238 -34.99 -13.05 -71.14
C PHE A 238 -36.19 -13.61 -71.89
N HIS A 239 -36.18 -13.42 -73.21
CA HIS A 239 -37.16 -14.02 -74.10
C HIS A 239 -36.75 -15.47 -74.46
N LYS A 240 -37.67 -16.43 -74.39
CA LYS A 240 -37.44 -17.81 -74.83
C LYS A 240 -37.69 -17.94 -76.35
N PRO A 241 -36.79 -18.55 -77.16
CA PRO A 241 -35.48 -19.09 -76.78
C PRO A 241 -34.44 -17.97 -76.56
N PHE A 242 -33.60 -18.14 -75.52
CA PHE A 242 -32.56 -17.17 -75.13
C PHE A 242 -31.16 -17.64 -75.55
N ILE A 243 -30.23 -16.70 -75.66
CA ILE A 243 -28.81 -16.98 -75.92
C ILE A 243 -28.12 -17.25 -74.58
N GLY A 244 -27.58 -18.47 -74.41
CA GLY A 244 -26.94 -18.90 -73.15
C GLY A 244 -25.79 -17.98 -72.70
N GLU A 245 -24.95 -17.51 -73.62
CA GLU A 245 -23.85 -16.59 -73.32
C GLU A 245 -24.33 -15.26 -72.72
N GLU A 246 -25.45 -14.72 -73.21
CA GLU A 246 -26.05 -13.49 -72.70
C GLU A 246 -26.55 -13.69 -71.26
N LEU A 247 -27.25 -14.80 -71.01
CA LEU A 247 -27.74 -15.17 -69.68
C LEU A 247 -26.58 -15.30 -68.69
N LEU A 248 -25.49 -15.99 -69.06
CA LEU A 248 -24.31 -16.18 -68.22
C LEU A 248 -23.61 -14.88 -67.86
N GLN A 249 -23.42 -13.97 -68.83
CA GLN A 249 -22.81 -12.67 -68.58
C GLN A 249 -23.63 -11.84 -67.58
N LYS A 250 -24.96 -11.85 -67.73
CA LYS A 250 -25.87 -11.14 -66.83
C LYS A 250 -25.88 -11.74 -65.44
N ILE A 251 -25.89 -13.07 -65.32
CA ILE A 251 -25.80 -13.77 -64.02
C ILE A 251 -24.53 -13.34 -63.28
N ALA A 252 -23.37 -13.38 -63.94
CA ALA A 252 -22.10 -13.01 -63.34
C ALA A 252 -22.08 -11.55 -62.85
N TYR A 253 -22.66 -10.62 -63.64
CA TYR A 253 -22.76 -9.21 -63.26
C TYR A 253 -23.65 -9.01 -62.03
N TRP A 254 -24.86 -9.59 -62.03
CA TRP A 254 -25.85 -9.34 -60.98
C TRP A 254 -25.49 -9.97 -59.64
N ILE A 255 -24.85 -11.15 -59.64
CA ILE A 255 -24.30 -11.75 -58.42
C ILE A 255 -23.22 -10.83 -57.80
N ASP A 256 -22.32 -10.27 -58.62
CA ASP A 256 -21.30 -9.34 -58.13
C ASP A 256 -21.90 -8.04 -57.56
N PHE A 257 -22.91 -7.51 -58.23
CA PHE A 257 -23.65 -6.33 -57.80
C PHE A 257 -24.38 -6.56 -56.47
N GLY A 258 -25.08 -7.68 -56.31
CA GLY A 258 -25.77 -8.05 -55.07
C GLY A 258 -24.82 -8.13 -53.88
N ARG A 259 -23.66 -8.77 -54.08
CA ARG A 259 -22.59 -8.86 -53.07
C ARG A 259 -22.06 -7.49 -52.64
N LYS A 260 -21.70 -6.62 -53.60
CA LYS A 260 -21.23 -5.25 -53.30
C LYS A 260 -22.27 -4.44 -52.55
N THR A 261 -23.55 -4.62 -52.87
CA THR A 261 -24.64 -3.92 -52.20
C THR A 261 -24.79 -4.36 -50.74
N LYS A 262 -24.70 -5.68 -50.48
CA LYS A 262 -24.73 -6.25 -49.13
C LYS A 262 -23.55 -5.76 -48.27
N GLU A 263 -22.34 -5.73 -48.83
CA GLU A 263 -21.15 -5.24 -48.13
C GLU A 263 -21.26 -3.76 -47.77
N ASN A 264 -21.67 -2.91 -48.72
CA ASN A 264 -21.88 -1.48 -48.46
C ASN A 264 -22.93 -1.24 -47.37
N PHE A 265 -24.00 -2.03 -47.35
CA PHE A 265 -25.02 -1.94 -46.30
C PHE A 265 -24.42 -2.27 -44.94
N TYR A 266 -23.66 -3.37 -44.83
CA TYR A 266 -22.98 -3.77 -43.59
C TYR A 266 -22.01 -2.69 -43.08
N GLN A 267 -21.19 -2.12 -43.98
CA GLN A 267 -20.25 -1.05 -43.62
C GLN A 267 -21.00 0.19 -43.09
N LYS A 268 -22.11 0.58 -43.72
CA LYS A 268 -22.95 1.69 -43.23
C LYS A 268 -23.52 1.41 -41.84
N THR A 269 -24.02 0.20 -41.59
CA THR A 269 -24.54 -0.19 -40.27
C THR A 269 -23.45 -0.16 -39.20
N MET A 270 -22.27 -0.72 -39.49
CA MET A 270 -21.14 -0.70 -38.55
C MET A 270 -20.65 0.70 -38.22
N LEU A 271 -20.55 1.59 -39.22
CA LEU A 271 -20.19 3.00 -38.99
C LEU A 271 -21.21 3.71 -38.09
N GLN A 272 -22.50 3.42 -38.27
CA GLN A 272 -23.55 3.97 -37.42
C GLN A 272 -23.43 3.50 -35.97
N GLU A 273 -23.08 2.24 -35.74
CA GLU A 273 -22.85 1.72 -34.38
C GLU A 273 -21.61 2.33 -33.72
N TYR A 274 -20.50 2.50 -34.45
CA TYR A 274 -19.34 3.21 -33.93
C TYR A 274 -19.67 4.65 -33.55
N LYS A 275 -20.43 5.35 -34.41
CA LYS A 275 -20.91 6.70 -34.11
C LYS A 275 -21.73 6.71 -32.81
N ASN A 276 -22.70 5.80 -32.67
CA ASN A 276 -23.55 5.69 -31.49
C ASN A 276 -22.75 5.42 -30.20
N ALA A 277 -21.69 4.60 -30.27
CA ALA A 277 -20.84 4.28 -29.13
C ALA A 277 -20.03 5.50 -28.65
N VAL A 278 -19.46 6.27 -29.59
CA VAL A 278 -18.76 7.53 -29.28
C VAL A 278 -19.73 8.56 -28.71
N ASP A 279 -20.94 8.65 -29.27
CA ASP A 279 -21.97 9.60 -28.84
C ASP A 279 -22.45 9.38 -27.41
N ARG A 280 -22.46 8.12 -26.93
CA ARG A 280 -22.85 7.79 -25.55
C ARG A 280 -21.75 8.07 -24.52
N SER A 281 -20.48 7.96 -24.92
CA SER A 281 -19.34 7.96 -23.99
C SER A 281 -18.63 9.30 -23.87
N THR A 282 -18.64 10.11 -24.92
CA THR A 282 -17.87 11.36 -25.00
C THR A 282 -18.72 12.53 -25.47
N ILE A 283 -18.31 13.76 -25.14
CA ILE A 283 -18.95 14.96 -25.66
C ILE A 283 -18.48 15.16 -27.10
N VAL A 284 -19.39 15.18 -28.06
CA VAL A 284 -19.10 15.44 -29.46
C VAL A 284 -19.85 16.68 -29.93
N SER A 285 -19.15 17.54 -30.66
CA SER A 285 -19.78 18.65 -31.39
C SER A 285 -19.08 18.90 -32.71
N LYS A 286 -19.83 19.37 -33.71
CA LYS A 286 -19.27 19.90 -34.95
C LYS A 286 -19.56 21.39 -35.07
N THR A 287 -18.66 22.11 -35.70
CA THR A 287 -18.85 23.53 -36.02
C THR A 287 -18.52 23.82 -37.48
N ASN A 288 -19.12 24.87 -38.03
CA ASN A 288 -18.67 25.46 -39.29
C ASN A 288 -17.32 26.20 -39.11
N LYS A 289 -16.86 26.85 -40.18
CA LYS A 289 -15.59 27.60 -40.21
C LYS A 289 -15.57 28.77 -39.24
N GLU A 290 -16.73 29.34 -38.95
CA GLU A 290 -16.93 30.47 -38.03
C GLU A 290 -17.07 30.03 -36.57
N GLY A 291 -17.06 28.72 -36.29
CA GLY A 291 -17.17 28.19 -34.92
C GLY A 291 -18.60 28.09 -34.39
N ILE A 292 -19.59 28.19 -35.28
CA ILE A 292 -21.00 27.99 -34.98
C ILE A 292 -21.29 26.50 -34.93
N ILE A 293 -21.92 26.04 -33.85
CA ILE A 293 -22.26 24.63 -33.63
C ILE A 293 -23.30 24.20 -34.66
N THR A 294 -22.95 23.21 -35.47
CA THR A 294 -23.83 22.57 -36.47
C THR A 294 -24.35 21.21 -36.00
N TYR A 295 -23.69 20.60 -35.02
CA TYR A 295 -24.09 19.34 -34.40
C TYR A 295 -23.59 19.26 -32.96
N ALA A 296 -24.40 18.68 -32.08
CA ALA A 296 -24.06 18.35 -30.70
C ALA A 296 -24.70 17.00 -30.34
N ASN A 297 -23.97 16.12 -29.66
CA ASN A 297 -24.55 14.86 -29.22
C ASN A 297 -25.24 14.98 -27.84
N ASP A 298 -25.99 13.94 -27.46
CA ASP A 298 -26.73 13.90 -26.19
C ASP A 298 -25.83 14.12 -24.98
N LYS A 299 -24.59 13.61 -25.03
CA LYS A 299 -23.62 13.78 -23.95
C LYS A 299 -23.22 15.24 -23.76
N PHE A 300 -23.11 16.00 -24.85
CA PHE A 300 -22.88 17.44 -24.79
C PHE A 300 -24.06 18.14 -24.11
N CYS A 301 -25.29 17.81 -24.47
CA CYS A 301 -26.49 18.38 -23.86
C CYS A 301 -26.54 18.06 -22.35
N GLN A 302 -26.37 16.79 -21.97
CA GLN A 302 -26.40 16.33 -20.58
C GLN A 302 -25.36 17.04 -19.70
N ILE A 303 -24.10 17.13 -20.16
CA ILE A 303 -23.02 17.71 -19.37
C ILE A 303 -23.12 19.23 -19.37
N SER A 304 -23.39 19.87 -20.51
CA SER A 304 -23.49 21.32 -20.56
C SER A 304 -24.77 21.86 -19.91
N GLY A 305 -25.83 21.05 -19.80
CA GLY A 305 -27.15 21.45 -19.31
C GLY A 305 -27.98 22.26 -20.32
N TYR A 306 -27.48 22.44 -21.54
CA TYR A 306 -28.22 23.05 -22.64
C TYR A 306 -28.99 21.99 -23.43
N ARG A 307 -30.17 22.35 -23.93
CA ARG A 307 -30.90 21.50 -24.88
C ARG A 307 -30.26 21.58 -26.27
N TYR A 308 -30.50 20.58 -27.10
CA TYR A 308 -29.94 20.50 -28.44
C TYR A 308 -30.27 21.76 -29.27
N GLU A 309 -31.52 22.20 -29.22
CA GLU A 309 -32.03 23.37 -29.95
C GLU A 309 -31.40 24.69 -29.47
N GLU A 310 -30.87 24.70 -28.24
CA GLU A 310 -30.19 25.87 -27.66
C GLU A 310 -28.70 25.90 -28.02
N LEU A 311 -28.12 24.77 -28.43
CA LEU A 311 -26.72 24.65 -28.84
C LEU A 311 -26.55 24.90 -30.34
N ILE A 312 -27.45 24.37 -31.17
CA ILE A 312 -27.34 24.50 -32.63
C ILE A 312 -27.50 25.97 -33.05
N GLY A 313 -26.62 26.42 -33.94
CA GLY A 313 -26.60 27.80 -34.43
C GLY A 313 -25.92 28.80 -33.48
N GLN A 314 -25.46 28.36 -32.32
CA GLN A 314 -24.70 29.21 -31.38
C GLN A 314 -23.19 29.07 -31.58
N PRO A 315 -22.40 30.12 -31.32
CA PRO A 315 -20.95 30.01 -31.23
C PRO A 315 -20.56 29.03 -30.11
N HIS A 316 -19.53 28.21 -30.33
CA HIS A 316 -19.06 27.23 -29.33
C HIS A 316 -18.68 27.86 -27.98
N SER A 317 -18.34 29.16 -27.99
CA SER A 317 -18.09 29.94 -26.77
C SER A 317 -19.27 30.04 -25.79
N ILE A 318 -20.47 29.58 -26.13
CA ILE A 318 -21.62 29.53 -25.22
C ILE A 318 -21.31 28.80 -23.90
N VAL A 319 -20.52 27.72 -23.97
CA VAL A 319 -20.11 26.94 -22.78
C VAL A 319 -18.80 27.41 -22.16
N ARG A 320 -18.20 28.49 -22.66
CA ARG A 320 -16.91 28.97 -22.14
C ARG A 320 -17.06 29.50 -20.71
N HIS A 321 -16.14 29.10 -19.83
CA HIS A 321 -16.06 29.68 -18.49
C HIS A 321 -15.39 31.07 -18.55
N PRO A 322 -15.90 32.10 -17.82
CA PRO A 322 -15.34 33.46 -17.84
C PRO A 322 -13.87 33.55 -17.41
N SER A 323 -13.43 32.65 -16.52
CA SER A 323 -12.06 32.62 -16.02
C SER A 323 -11.03 32.14 -17.05
N VAL A 324 -11.45 31.55 -18.17
CA VAL A 324 -10.51 31.10 -19.21
C VAL A 324 -10.11 32.29 -20.07
N PRO A 325 -8.82 32.63 -20.20
CA PRO A 325 -8.35 33.74 -21.01
C PRO A 325 -8.77 33.65 -22.49
N LYS A 326 -8.96 34.81 -23.15
CA LYS A 326 -9.27 34.84 -24.59
C LYS A 326 -8.12 34.29 -25.44
N GLU A 327 -6.88 34.42 -24.98
CA GLU A 327 -5.69 33.97 -25.69
C GLU A 327 -5.63 32.44 -25.86
N THR A 328 -6.12 31.67 -24.88
CA THR A 328 -6.19 30.20 -24.95
C THR A 328 -7.02 29.72 -26.15
N PHE A 329 -8.13 30.40 -26.45
CA PHE A 329 -8.96 30.08 -27.60
C PHE A 329 -8.38 30.62 -28.91
N LYS A 330 -7.64 31.73 -28.87
CA LYS A 330 -6.96 32.28 -30.05
C LYS A 330 -5.89 31.33 -30.59
N GLN A 331 -5.04 30.78 -29.72
CA GLN A 331 -4.06 29.77 -30.11
C GLN A 331 -4.70 28.48 -30.65
N MET A 332 -5.79 28.05 -30.04
CA MET A 332 -6.61 26.92 -30.54
C MET A 332 -7.10 27.20 -31.96
N TRP A 333 -7.74 28.35 -32.19
CA TRP A 333 -8.24 28.76 -33.51
C TRP A 333 -7.14 28.84 -34.56
N GLU A 334 -6.00 29.46 -34.23
CA GLU A 334 -4.83 29.53 -35.11
C GLU A 334 -4.28 28.14 -35.48
N THR A 335 -4.40 27.17 -34.57
CA THR A 335 -3.93 25.79 -34.80
C THR A 335 -4.86 25.05 -35.76
N ILE A 336 -6.17 25.06 -35.47
CA ILE A 336 -7.15 24.30 -36.27
C ILE A 336 -7.36 24.89 -37.66
N LEU A 337 -7.27 26.22 -37.81
CA LEU A 337 -7.35 26.88 -39.12
C LEU A 337 -6.14 26.59 -40.03
N LYS A 338 -4.99 26.23 -39.45
CA LYS A 338 -3.82 25.74 -40.20
C LYS A 338 -3.92 24.26 -40.60
N GLY A 339 -5.09 23.63 -40.41
CA GLY A 339 -5.30 22.22 -40.72
C GLY A 339 -4.70 21.25 -39.68
N LYS A 340 -4.23 21.74 -38.52
CA LYS A 340 -3.63 20.90 -37.48
C LYS A 340 -4.64 20.54 -36.40
N LYS A 341 -4.49 19.36 -35.79
CA LYS A 341 -5.24 19.00 -34.59
C LYS A 341 -4.83 19.88 -33.40
N TRP A 342 -5.80 20.23 -32.56
CA TRP A 342 -5.56 20.88 -31.28
C TRP A 342 -6.00 19.96 -30.14
N GLU A 343 -5.23 19.94 -29.06
CA GLU A 343 -5.52 19.15 -27.86
C GLU A 343 -5.25 20.00 -26.61
N GLY A 344 -6.13 19.92 -25.62
CA GLY A 344 -5.93 20.60 -24.35
C GLY A 344 -7.11 20.53 -23.39
N VAL A 345 -6.83 20.88 -22.14
CA VAL A 345 -7.82 20.94 -21.07
C VAL A 345 -8.49 22.31 -21.04
N ILE A 346 -9.81 22.34 -21.05
CA ILE A 346 -10.63 23.56 -21.06
C ILE A 346 -11.60 23.53 -19.88
N LYS A 347 -11.68 24.64 -19.16
CA LYS A 347 -12.75 24.90 -18.18
C LYS A 347 -13.96 25.51 -18.87
N ASN A 348 -15.07 24.82 -18.79
CA ASN A 348 -16.36 25.24 -19.32
C ASN A 348 -17.34 25.54 -18.17
N ARG A 349 -18.47 26.14 -18.53
CA ARG A 349 -19.57 26.49 -17.64
C ARG A 349 -20.86 25.85 -18.16
N ARG A 350 -21.59 25.19 -17.26
CA ARG A 350 -22.92 24.63 -17.52
C ARG A 350 -23.97 25.74 -17.56
N LYS A 351 -25.18 25.43 -18.05
CA LYS A 351 -26.29 26.38 -18.10
C LYS A 351 -26.69 26.92 -16.73
N ASP A 352 -26.57 26.12 -15.67
CA ASP A 352 -26.84 26.51 -14.28
C ASP A 352 -25.74 27.40 -13.64
N GLY A 353 -24.67 27.67 -14.39
CA GLY A 353 -23.54 28.48 -13.93
C GLY A 353 -22.39 27.68 -13.30
N THR A 354 -22.56 26.38 -13.03
CA THR A 354 -21.49 25.55 -12.45
C THR A 354 -20.37 25.27 -13.47
N ALA A 355 -19.15 25.14 -12.98
CA ALA A 355 -18.01 24.84 -13.84
C ALA A 355 -17.86 23.32 -14.09
N TYR A 356 -17.34 22.96 -15.26
CA TYR A 356 -16.90 21.61 -15.57
C TYR A 356 -15.64 21.64 -16.43
N TRP A 357 -14.83 20.60 -16.31
CA TRP A 357 -13.55 20.50 -17.01
C TRP A 357 -13.62 19.43 -18.07
N VAL A 358 -13.06 19.74 -19.24
CA VAL A 358 -12.99 18.79 -20.35
C VAL A 358 -11.58 18.70 -20.90
N ASN A 359 -11.10 17.50 -21.17
CA ASN A 359 -9.97 17.31 -22.08
C ASN A 359 -10.52 17.22 -23.50
N ALA A 360 -10.12 18.14 -24.36
CA ALA A 360 -10.72 18.35 -25.68
C ALA A 360 -9.70 18.13 -26.79
N VAL A 361 -10.10 17.37 -27.81
CA VAL A 361 -9.41 17.24 -29.09
C VAL A 361 -10.28 17.86 -30.17
N ILE A 362 -9.71 18.72 -31.02
CA ILE A 362 -10.40 19.39 -32.12
C ILE A 362 -9.66 19.11 -33.42
N ASN A 363 -10.36 18.53 -34.39
CA ASN A 363 -9.83 18.16 -35.70
C ASN A 363 -10.55 18.92 -36.81
N PRO A 364 -9.82 19.50 -37.80
CA PRO A 364 -10.41 19.99 -39.04
C PRO A 364 -10.78 18.83 -39.96
N ILE A 365 -11.97 18.90 -40.56
CA ILE A 365 -12.41 17.99 -41.61
C ILE A 365 -12.26 18.71 -42.94
N VAL A 366 -11.60 18.07 -43.91
CA VAL A 366 -11.30 18.65 -45.22
C VAL A 366 -12.06 17.96 -46.35
N ASP A 367 -12.33 18.69 -47.43
CA ASP A 367 -12.83 18.14 -48.68
C ASP A 367 -11.72 17.48 -49.52
N HIS A 368 -12.09 16.92 -50.67
CA HIS A 368 -11.17 16.30 -51.64
C HIS A 368 -10.09 17.25 -52.18
N ASN A 369 -10.33 18.56 -52.09
CA ASN A 369 -9.41 19.61 -52.53
C ASN A 369 -8.51 20.13 -51.37
N GLY A 370 -8.63 19.53 -50.17
CA GLY A 370 -7.87 19.92 -48.99
C GLY A 370 -8.41 21.16 -48.26
N ASN A 371 -9.55 21.70 -48.65
CA ASN A 371 -10.16 22.84 -47.96
C ASN A 371 -10.88 22.35 -46.71
N ILE A 372 -10.67 23.03 -45.57
CA ILE A 372 -11.45 22.78 -44.35
C ILE A 372 -12.94 23.02 -44.67
N VAL A 373 -13.81 22.13 -44.19
CA VAL A 373 -15.27 22.19 -44.33
C VAL A 373 -15.91 22.43 -42.97
N GLU A 374 -15.50 21.68 -41.96
CA GLU A 374 -16.02 21.75 -40.59
C GLU A 374 -14.92 21.41 -39.58
N PHE A 375 -15.17 21.69 -38.31
CA PHE A 375 -14.36 21.19 -37.20
C PHE A 375 -15.17 20.21 -36.38
N ILE A 376 -14.56 19.07 -36.02
CA ILE A 376 -15.12 18.13 -35.06
C ILE A 376 -14.34 18.22 -33.75
N SER A 377 -15.07 18.32 -32.64
CA SER A 377 -14.50 18.31 -31.30
C SER A 377 -15.02 17.11 -30.52
N ILE A 378 -14.08 16.35 -29.96
CA ILE A 378 -14.33 15.22 -29.06
C ILE A 378 -13.77 15.60 -27.69
N ARG A 379 -14.57 15.48 -26.63
CA ARG A 379 -14.17 15.91 -25.30
C ARG A 379 -14.56 14.90 -24.22
N THR A 380 -13.66 14.70 -23.27
CA THR A 380 -13.85 13.85 -22.10
C THR A 380 -14.03 14.71 -20.86
N ASP A 381 -15.10 14.48 -20.09
CA ASP A 381 -15.31 15.18 -18.81
C ASP A 381 -14.34 14.65 -17.75
N ILE A 382 -13.49 15.55 -17.24
CA ILE A 382 -12.47 15.27 -16.23
C ILE A 382 -12.74 16.01 -14.91
N SER A 383 -13.97 16.50 -14.72
CA SER A 383 -14.34 17.29 -13.53
C SER A 383 -14.10 16.55 -12.21
N ASN A 384 -14.35 15.23 -12.17
CA ASN A 384 -14.10 14.42 -10.97
C ASN A 384 -12.62 14.28 -10.66
N VAL A 385 -11.76 14.20 -11.68
CA VAL A 385 -10.30 14.11 -11.49
C VAL A 385 -9.79 15.38 -10.82
N HIS A 386 -10.25 16.55 -11.26
CA HIS A 386 -9.90 17.82 -10.63
C HIS A 386 -10.40 17.92 -9.18
N LYS A 387 -11.62 17.49 -8.88
CA LYS A 387 -12.13 17.48 -7.49
C LYS A 387 -11.28 16.62 -6.55
N ILE A 388 -10.84 15.45 -7.03
CA ILE A 388 -9.97 14.56 -6.25
C ILE A 388 -8.61 15.21 -6.03
N HIS A 389 -8.03 15.81 -7.08
CA HIS A 389 -6.76 16.51 -7.00
C HIS A 389 -6.79 17.66 -5.97
N ASP A 390 -7.78 18.55 -6.06
CA ASP A 390 -7.95 19.67 -5.12
C ASP A 390 -8.13 19.17 -3.67
N SER A 391 -8.84 18.05 -3.47
CA SER A 391 -9.02 17.44 -2.15
C SER A 391 -7.70 16.88 -1.60
N LEU A 392 -6.88 16.26 -2.44
CA LEU A 392 -5.58 15.71 -2.04
C LEU A 392 -4.59 16.82 -1.68
N GLU A 393 -4.53 17.90 -2.46
CA GLU A 393 -3.68 19.06 -2.13
C GLU A 393 -4.05 19.67 -0.77
N ASN A 394 -5.35 19.81 -0.49
CA ASN A 394 -5.80 20.29 0.82
C ASN A 394 -5.41 19.33 1.96
N GLN A 395 -5.53 18.01 1.77
CA GLN A 395 -5.09 17.03 2.76
C GLN A 395 -3.58 17.08 2.98
N LEU A 396 -2.78 17.23 1.92
CA LEU A 396 -1.33 17.37 2.00
C LEU A 396 -0.96 18.59 2.83
N LYS A 397 -1.58 19.75 2.55
CA LYS A 397 -1.34 21.00 3.28
C LYS A 397 -1.69 20.90 4.77
N ILE A 398 -2.81 20.25 5.11
CA ILE A 398 -3.19 19.99 6.51
C ILE A 398 -2.14 19.09 7.18
N SER A 399 -1.67 18.04 6.48
CA SER A 399 -0.64 17.15 6.99
C SER A 399 0.69 17.87 7.21
N GLU A 400 1.09 18.77 6.32
CA GLU A 400 2.30 19.60 6.45
C GLU A 400 2.19 20.50 7.69
N GLN A 401 1.06 21.18 7.88
CA GLN A 401 0.83 22.00 9.09
C GLN A 401 0.88 21.17 10.36
N ASN A 402 0.19 20.02 10.40
CA ASN A 402 0.22 19.13 11.55
C ASN A 402 1.64 18.63 11.87
N PHE A 403 2.44 18.36 10.83
CA PHE A 403 3.83 17.96 10.99
C PHE A 403 4.69 19.11 11.56
N GLU A 404 4.50 20.33 11.05
CA GLU A 404 5.22 21.52 11.52
C GLU A 404 4.89 21.84 12.99
N ASP A 405 3.62 21.74 13.38
CA ASP A 405 3.17 21.89 14.76
C ASP A 405 3.77 20.80 15.67
N ALA A 406 3.75 19.54 15.25
CA ALA A 406 4.33 18.43 16.01
C ALA A 406 5.86 18.60 16.17
N TYR A 407 6.54 19.04 15.10
CA TYR A 407 7.97 19.32 15.12
C TYR A 407 8.30 20.49 16.06
N HIS A 408 7.54 21.58 15.99
CA HIS A 408 7.71 22.74 16.87
C HIS A 408 7.48 22.36 18.35
N MET A 409 6.43 21.59 18.65
CA MET A 409 6.16 21.10 20.00
C MET A 409 7.25 20.14 20.51
N SER A 410 7.76 19.25 19.65
CA SER A 410 8.91 18.39 19.97
C SER A 410 10.14 19.21 20.34
N LYS A 411 10.45 20.29 19.59
CA LYS A 411 11.53 21.22 19.92
C LYS A 411 11.32 21.96 21.23
N GLN A 412 10.08 22.33 21.56
CA GLN A 412 9.77 22.93 22.86
C GLN A 412 9.99 21.95 24.01
N TYR A 413 9.59 20.67 23.86
CA TYR A 413 9.86 19.64 24.86
C TYR A 413 11.36 19.36 25.01
N GLU A 414 12.10 19.27 23.92
CA GLU A 414 13.56 19.14 23.93
C GLU A 414 14.20 20.29 24.72
N ASN A 415 13.77 21.53 24.47
CA ASN A 415 14.26 22.71 25.20
C ASN A 415 13.88 22.68 26.69
N ALA A 416 12.67 22.25 27.05
CA ALA A 416 12.24 22.14 28.43
C ALA A 416 13.05 21.09 29.21
N ILE A 417 13.31 19.93 28.58
CA ILE A 417 14.16 18.86 29.15
C ILE A 417 15.60 19.37 29.30
N ASN A 418 16.13 20.06 28.28
CA ASN A 418 17.49 20.59 28.30
C ASN A 418 17.75 21.64 29.38
N LYS A 419 16.72 22.39 29.80
CA LYS A 419 16.84 23.39 30.86
C LYS A 419 16.77 22.83 32.27
N SER A 420 16.11 21.68 32.47
CA SER A 420 15.76 21.17 33.81
C SER A 420 16.50 19.90 34.22
N THR A 421 17.11 19.19 33.28
CA THR A 421 17.76 17.89 33.54
C THR A 421 19.17 17.86 32.99
N ILE A 422 20.05 17.08 33.63
CA ILE A 422 21.38 16.77 33.10
C ILE A 422 21.20 15.59 32.14
N LEU A 423 21.44 15.80 30.85
CA LEU A 423 21.25 14.78 29.82
C LEU A 423 22.58 14.45 29.16
N THR A 424 22.89 13.17 29.06
CA THR A 424 24.02 12.66 28.28
C THR A 424 23.62 11.44 27.47
N ARG A 425 24.24 11.25 26.31
CA ARG A 425 24.17 10.00 25.54
C ARG A 425 25.58 9.43 25.40
N THR A 426 25.68 8.11 25.37
CA THR A 426 26.94 7.40 25.20
C THR A 426 26.84 6.32 24.15
N ASP A 427 27.96 5.94 23.55
CA ASP A 427 28.07 4.67 22.83
C ASP A 427 27.91 3.46 23.79
N LEU A 428 28.02 2.25 23.24
CA LEU A 428 27.85 1.01 23.99
C LEU A 428 29.00 0.73 24.97
N GLU A 429 30.14 1.38 24.78
CA GLU A 429 31.33 1.35 25.63
C GLU A 429 31.28 2.40 26.76
N GLY A 430 30.28 3.29 26.74
CA GLY A 430 30.07 4.32 27.75
C GLY A 430 30.87 5.61 27.53
N ASN A 431 31.33 5.86 26.31
CA ASN A 431 31.93 7.13 25.90
C ASN A 431 30.84 8.12 25.50
N ILE A 432 30.92 9.34 26.02
CA ILE A 432 29.88 10.34 25.85
C ILE A 432 29.88 10.84 24.40
N THR A 433 28.76 10.68 23.71
CA THR A 433 28.51 11.14 22.34
C THR A 433 27.73 12.45 22.30
N PHE A 434 27.05 12.79 23.38
CA PHE A 434 26.28 14.03 23.52
C PHE A 434 26.11 14.40 25.00
N ALA A 435 26.16 15.69 25.31
CA ALA A 435 25.79 16.24 26.60
C ALA A 435 25.06 17.58 26.40
N ASN A 436 24.02 17.83 27.20
CA ASN A 436 23.25 19.07 27.10
C ASN A 436 23.88 20.23 27.88
N GLU A 437 23.39 21.46 27.66
CA GLU A 437 23.91 22.65 28.36
C GLU A 437 23.93 22.52 29.89
N ASN A 438 22.91 21.87 30.46
CA ASN A 438 22.82 21.73 31.90
C ASN A 438 23.92 20.81 32.45
N PHE A 439 24.33 19.78 31.70
CA PHE A 439 25.51 18.98 32.05
C PHE A 439 26.77 19.86 32.17
N TYR A 440 27.02 20.74 31.20
CA TYR A 440 28.19 21.62 31.24
C TYR A 440 28.11 22.62 32.40
N LYS A 441 26.94 23.24 32.63
CA LYS A 441 26.72 24.17 33.75
C LYS A 441 26.92 23.50 35.11
N THR A 442 26.41 22.29 35.32
CA THR A 442 26.55 21.59 36.60
C THR A 442 27.97 21.08 36.84
N THR A 443 28.60 20.51 35.80
CA THR A 443 29.89 19.82 35.96
C THR A 443 31.11 20.74 35.80
N GLY A 444 30.96 21.86 35.09
CA GLY A 444 32.05 22.78 34.76
C GLY A 444 32.97 22.32 33.63
N PHE A 445 32.69 21.17 33.01
CA PHE A 445 33.38 20.74 31.80
C PHE A 445 32.79 21.42 30.56
N ASN A 446 33.58 21.52 29.49
CA ASN A 446 33.09 21.93 28.17
C ASN A 446 32.92 20.73 27.22
N GLU A 447 32.30 20.96 26.06
CA GLU A 447 32.01 19.91 25.07
C GLU A 447 33.28 19.18 24.60
N ALA A 448 34.34 19.92 24.24
CA ALA A 448 35.59 19.35 23.74
C ALA A 448 36.31 18.46 24.77
N GLU A 449 36.08 18.69 26.06
CA GLU A 449 36.65 17.89 27.16
C GLU A 449 35.88 16.60 27.43
N VAL A 450 34.62 16.51 27.00
CA VAL A 450 33.67 15.48 27.42
C VAL A 450 33.35 14.53 26.28
N ILE A 451 33.13 15.06 25.07
CA ILE A 451 32.76 14.23 23.92
C ILE A 451 33.90 13.25 23.58
N GLY A 452 33.55 11.99 23.43
CA GLY A 452 34.49 10.88 23.23
C GLY A 452 35.20 10.40 24.49
N LYS A 453 34.99 11.03 25.65
CA LYS A 453 35.52 10.53 26.94
C LYS A 453 34.53 9.60 27.60
N ASN A 454 35.06 8.65 28.37
CA ASN A 454 34.24 7.74 29.15
C ASN A 454 33.49 8.50 30.26
N HIS A 455 32.21 8.15 30.49
CA HIS A 455 31.34 8.77 31.50
C HIS A 455 31.93 8.80 32.92
N ASN A 456 32.91 7.93 33.21
CA ASN A 456 33.72 7.92 34.42
C ASN A 456 34.51 9.22 34.68
N ILE A 457 34.63 10.14 33.71
CA ILE A 457 35.23 11.47 33.93
C ILE A 457 34.55 12.25 35.07
N THR A 458 33.26 11.99 35.29
CA THR A 458 32.47 12.60 36.38
C THR A 458 32.42 11.76 37.65
N ARG A 459 33.01 10.56 37.68
CA ARG A 459 32.93 9.64 38.81
C ARG A 459 33.75 10.16 39.99
N HIS A 460 33.15 10.19 41.18
CA HIS A 460 33.88 10.48 42.41
C HIS A 460 34.59 9.23 42.94
N LYS A 461 35.76 9.41 43.57
CA LYS A 461 36.57 8.31 44.15
C LYS A 461 35.83 7.50 45.22
N ASP A 462 35.02 8.16 46.04
CA ASP A 462 34.24 7.50 47.11
C ASP A 462 33.03 6.69 46.58
N THR A 463 32.76 6.71 45.28
CA THR A 463 31.61 5.98 44.72
C THR A 463 31.96 4.50 44.58
N PRO A 464 31.25 3.59 45.27
CA PRO A 464 31.60 2.17 45.29
C PRO A 464 31.58 1.54 43.89
N ASP A 465 32.53 0.63 43.62
CA ASP A 465 32.60 -0.09 42.35
C ASP A 465 31.37 -0.96 42.09
N GLU A 466 30.78 -1.52 43.15
CA GLU A 466 29.56 -2.35 43.10
C GLU A 466 28.41 -1.66 42.35
N VAL A 467 28.27 -0.34 42.51
CA VAL A 467 27.23 0.45 41.86
C VAL A 467 27.40 0.43 40.33
N PHE A 468 28.63 0.49 39.85
CA PHE A 468 28.92 0.45 38.40
C PHE A 468 28.82 -0.97 37.85
N VAL A 469 29.14 -1.99 38.65
CA VAL A 469 28.90 -3.40 38.28
C VAL A 469 27.40 -3.64 38.05
N ASP A 470 26.55 -3.17 38.95
CA ASP A 470 25.09 -3.26 38.81
C ASP A 470 24.55 -2.45 37.61
N LEU A 471 25.05 -1.22 37.44
CA LEU A 471 24.71 -0.35 36.30
C LEU A 471 24.97 -1.06 34.97
N TRP A 472 26.21 -1.51 34.75
CA TRP A 472 26.58 -2.16 33.50
C TRP A 472 25.93 -3.54 33.33
N GLY A 473 25.73 -4.27 34.43
CA GLY A 473 24.99 -5.53 34.42
C GLY A 473 23.53 -5.37 33.99
N SER A 474 22.89 -4.27 34.36
CA SER A 474 21.52 -3.92 33.97
C SER A 474 21.43 -3.49 32.51
N LEU A 475 22.29 -2.57 32.09
CA LEU A 475 22.29 -2.01 30.73
C LEU A 475 22.60 -3.06 29.66
N LYS A 476 23.56 -3.97 29.92
CA LYS A 476 23.90 -5.07 28.99
C LYS A 476 22.76 -6.08 28.82
N LYS A 477 21.84 -6.17 29.79
CA LYS A 477 20.62 -6.98 29.71
C LYS A 477 19.44 -6.22 29.06
N GLY A 478 19.69 -5.02 28.53
CA GLY A 478 18.64 -4.17 27.95
C GLY A 478 17.70 -3.54 28.97
N LYS A 479 18.05 -3.53 30.26
CA LYS A 479 17.20 -2.99 31.35
C LYS A 479 17.58 -1.56 31.70
N VAL A 480 16.62 -0.83 32.25
CA VAL A 480 16.82 0.51 32.81
C VAL A 480 17.53 0.39 34.16
N TRP A 481 18.55 1.20 34.37
CA TRP A 481 19.22 1.34 35.66
C TRP A 481 18.79 2.64 36.35
N LYS A 482 18.61 2.59 37.68
CA LYS A 482 18.25 3.74 38.51
C LYS A 482 19.06 3.73 39.80
N GLY A 483 19.62 4.88 40.17
CA GLY A 483 20.38 4.99 41.40
C GLY A 483 20.91 6.39 41.68
N VAL A 484 21.42 6.57 42.88
CA VAL A 484 22.10 7.80 43.29
C VAL A 484 23.61 7.60 43.10
N LEU A 485 24.25 8.54 42.41
CA LEU A 485 25.69 8.54 42.18
C LEU A 485 26.33 9.77 42.81
N LYS A 486 27.42 9.56 43.55
CA LYS A 486 28.32 10.64 43.94
C LYS A 486 29.31 10.88 42.78
N ASN A 487 29.34 12.11 42.30
CA ASN A 487 30.14 12.54 41.18
C ASN A 487 31.06 13.70 41.60
N GLN A 488 32.02 14.04 40.74
CA GLN A 488 32.91 15.18 40.91
C GLN A 488 32.80 16.12 39.72
N LYS A 489 32.76 17.42 40.03
CA LYS A 489 32.87 18.50 39.05
C LYS A 489 34.33 18.62 38.59
N LYS A 490 34.58 19.41 37.54
CA LYS A 490 35.93 19.68 37.02
C LYS A 490 36.89 20.26 38.08
N ASN A 491 36.38 21.08 38.99
CA ASN A 491 37.15 21.67 40.10
C ASN A 491 37.38 20.71 41.28
N GLY A 492 36.94 19.45 41.19
CA GLY A 492 37.03 18.45 42.25
C GLY A 492 35.91 18.49 43.29
N GLN A 493 34.97 19.45 43.21
CA GLN A 493 33.84 19.51 44.14
C GLN A 493 32.90 18.31 43.92
N ALA A 494 32.58 17.61 45.01
CA ALA A 494 31.62 16.52 44.98
C ALA A 494 30.18 17.04 44.79
N TYR A 495 29.38 16.30 44.03
CA TYR A 495 27.95 16.55 43.87
C TYR A 495 27.22 15.20 43.70
N TRP A 496 25.93 15.16 44.01
CA TRP A 496 25.13 13.95 43.99
C TRP A 496 24.06 14.03 42.93
N VAL A 497 23.88 12.96 42.18
CA VAL A 497 22.88 12.89 41.11
C VAL A 497 22.02 11.64 41.23
N TYR A 498 20.71 11.83 41.21
CA TYR A 498 19.79 10.73 40.92
C TYR A 498 19.77 10.50 39.41
N SER A 499 20.11 9.29 38.98
CA SER A 499 20.34 8.95 37.59
C SER A 499 19.38 7.86 37.14
N THR A 500 18.76 8.06 35.98
CA THR A 500 18.04 7.02 35.22
C THR A 500 18.77 6.82 33.90
N ILE A 501 19.24 5.60 33.63
CA ILE A 501 20.02 5.28 32.43
C ILE A 501 19.30 4.16 31.67
N LEU A 502 19.06 4.36 30.38
CA LEU A 502 18.31 3.44 29.54
C LEU A 502 19.04 3.18 28.21
N PRO A 503 18.95 1.94 27.67
CA PRO A 503 19.35 1.64 26.31
C PRO A 503 18.35 2.18 25.29
N ILE A 504 18.86 2.81 24.24
CA ILE A 504 18.11 3.22 23.06
C ILE A 504 18.36 2.18 21.96
N PHE A 505 17.29 1.68 21.35
CA PHE A 505 17.35 0.63 20.34
C PHE A 505 17.03 1.18 18.94
N ASN A 506 17.64 0.56 17.93
CA ASN A 506 17.22 0.77 16.55
C ASN A 506 15.91 0.01 16.24
N LYS A 507 15.39 0.18 15.01
CA LYS A 507 14.18 -0.53 14.52
C LYS A 507 14.25 -2.07 14.54
N ASN A 508 15.46 -2.63 14.63
CA ASN A 508 15.72 -4.07 14.68
C ASN A 508 15.95 -4.56 16.13
N ASN A 509 15.57 -3.78 17.15
CA ASN A 509 15.80 -4.09 18.57
C ASN A 509 17.28 -4.29 18.96
N THR A 510 18.21 -3.74 18.19
CA THR A 510 19.64 -3.75 18.54
C THR A 510 19.98 -2.47 19.31
N PRO A 511 20.65 -2.55 20.49
CA PRO A 511 21.02 -1.36 21.26
C PRO A 511 22.01 -0.50 20.46
N LEU A 512 21.78 0.80 20.43
CA LEU A 512 22.53 1.78 19.64
C LEU A 512 23.32 2.73 20.53
N GLU A 513 22.72 3.21 21.62
CA GLU A 513 23.34 4.11 22.58
C GLU A 513 22.69 3.96 23.97
N TYR A 514 23.35 4.49 25.00
CA TYR A 514 22.73 4.66 26.32
C TYR A 514 22.41 6.13 26.55
N MET A 515 21.19 6.41 27.03
CA MET A 515 20.77 7.75 27.44
C MET A 515 20.71 7.82 28.96
N ALA A 516 21.39 8.79 29.55
CA ALA A 516 21.35 9.05 30.98
C ALA A 516 20.66 10.40 31.26
N ILE A 517 19.58 10.35 32.02
CA ILE A 517 18.84 11.50 32.54
C ILE A 517 19.15 11.60 34.03
N ARG A 518 19.72 12.73 34.45
CA ARG A 518 20.17 12.93 35.82
C ARG A 518 19.60 14.21 36.42
N ARG A 519 19.32 14.17 37.72
CA ARG A 519 18.90 15.33 38.51
C ARG A 519 19.90 15.54 39.63
N ASP A 520 20.38 16.76 39.79
CA ASP A 520 21.20 17.14 40.94
C ASP A 520 20.34 17.06 42.21
N VAL A 521 20.80 16.27 43.17
CA VAL A 521 20.15 16.05 44.48
C VAL A 521 21.09 16.42 45.62
N SER A 522 22.17 17.15 45.33
CA SER A 522 23.16 17.56 46.33
C SER A 522 22.53 18.36 47.46
N GLU A 523 21.69 19.35 47.12
CA GLU A 523 21.00 20.19 48.10
C GLU A 523 20.09 19.37 49.02
N ILE A 524 19.36 18.39 48.46
CA ILE A 524 18.48 17.50 49.23
C ILE A 524 19.29 16.71 50.25
N ILE A 525 20.47 16.22 49.87
CA ILE A 525 21.34 15.44 50.74
C ILE A 525 21.98 16.32 51.81
N THR A 526 22.46 17.50 51.43
CA THR A 526 23.01 18.47 52.40
C THR A 526 21.95 18.88 53.43
N LEU A 527 20.74 19.22 52.98
CA LEU A 527 19.62 19.55 53.87
C LEU A 527 19.24 18.39 54.80
N HIS A 528 19.32 17.15 54.32
CA HIS A 528 19.04 15.99 55.16
C HIS A 528 20.07 15.84 56.28
N VAL A 529 21.36 16.00 55.97
CA VAL A 529 22.45 15.97 56.96
C VAL A 529 22.32 17.11 57.96
N GLU A 530 22.00 18.32 57.49
CA GLU A 530 21.79 19.48 58.37
C GLU A 530 20.57 19.29 59.29
N LEU A 531 19.49 18.70 58.78
CA LEU A 531 18.30 18.38 59.56
C LEU A 531 18.63 17.37 60.68
N GLU A 532 19.40 16.31 60.37
CA GLU A 532 19.84 15.34 61.37
C GLU A 532 20.71 15.99 62.45
N ALA A 533 21.68 16.82 62.05
CA ALA A 533 22.54 17.55 62.99
C ALA A 533 21.73 18.49 63.90
N THR A 534 20.77 19.24 63.32
CA THR A 534 19.89 20.14 64.06
C THR A 534 19.01 19.39 65.05
N GLN A 535 18.45 18.23 64.65
CA GLN A 535 17.65 17.39 65.56
C GLN A 535 18.50 16.93 66.75
N GLN A 536 19.73 16.49 66.49
CA GLN A 536 20.66 16.06 67.54
C GLN A 536 20.99 17.21 68.51
N GLU A 537 21.24 18.41 68.01
CA GLU A 537 21.49 19.60 68.83
C GLU A 537 20.30 19.97 69.73
N VAL A 538 19.08 19.94 69.18
CA VAL A 538 17.84 20.18 69.96
C VAL A 538 17.69 19.17 71.09
N ILE A 539 17.97 17.89 70.83
CA ILE A 539 17.87 16.82 71.84
C ILE A 539 18.86 17.05 72.98
N TYR A 540 20.12 17.35 72.67
CA TYR A 540 21.11 17.66 73.70
C TYR A 540 20.69 18.88 74.51
N CYS A 541 20.21 19.94 73.86
CA CYS A 541 19.73 21.13 74.55
C CYS A 541 18.54 20.84 75.49
N MET A 542 17.61 19.98 75.09
CA MET A 542 16.51 19.53 75.96
C MET A 542 17.01 18.77 77.19
N GLY A 543 17.99 17.87 77.03
CA GLY A 543 18.64 17.18 78.14
C GLY A 543 19.36 18.16 79.09
N GLU A 544 20.13 19.10 78.53
CA GLU A 544 20.84 20.12 79.30
C GLU A 544 19.89 21.02 80.10
N ILE A 545 18.71 21.36 79.57
CA ILE A 545 17.70 22.15 80.30
C ILE A 545 17.22 21.42 81.56
N ALA A 546 16.94 20.12 81.45
CA ALA A 546 16.53 19.32 82.61
C ALA A 546 17.62 19.27 83.68
N GLU A 547 18.88 19.11 83.27
CA GLU A 547 20.03 19.02 84.17
C GLU A 547 20.48 20.37 84.76
N SER A 548 20.29 21.47 84.03
CA SER A 548 20.60 22.82 84.53
C SER A 548 19.80 23.16 85.79
N ARG A 549 18.58 22.61 85.92
CA ARG A 549 17.77 22.75 87.14
C ARG A 549 18.32 21.93 88.31
N SER A 550 19.22 20.98 88.11
CA SER A 550 19.86 20.19 89.17
C SER A 550 21.27 20.64 89.53
N LYS A 551 21.75 21.76 88.95
CA LYS A 551 23.15 22.24 89.05
C LYS A 551 24.17 21.21 88.52
N GLU A 552 23.77 20.38 87.57
CA GLU A 552 24.65 19.46 86.84
C GLU A 552 25.18 20.14 85.55
N THR A 553 26.34 19.70 85.05
CA THR A 553 26.99 20.32 83.88
C THR A 553 26.42 19.80 82.56
N GLY A 554 26.39 20.64 81.51
CA GLY A 554 25.87 20.23 80.21
C GLY A 554 26.64 19.09 79.52
N ASN A 555 27.91 18.86 79.86
CA ASN A 555 28.66 17.74 79.29
C ASN A 555 28.23 16.38 79.85
N HIS A 556 27.52 16.31 80.99
CA HIS A 556 27.01 15.05 81.54
C HIS A 556 26.16 14.30 80.50
N VAL A 557 25.16 14.96 79.91
CA VAL A 557 24.27 14.32 78.93
C VAL A 557 25.02 13.86 77.66
N ARG A 558 26.11 14.54 77.29
CA ARG A 558 26.97 14.16 76.16
C ARG A 558 27.83 12.94 76.49
N ARG A 559 28.35 12.85 77.72
CA ARG A 559 29.12 11.70 78.21
C ARG A 559 28.24 10.47 78.37
N VAL A 560 27.05 10.60 78.96
CA VAL A 560 26.07 9.50 79.05
C VAL A 560 25.71 8.97 77.66
N ALA A 561 25.54 9.84 76.66
CA ALA A 561 25.34 9.42 75.27
C ALA A 561 26.53 8.63 74.70
N ALA A 562 27.76 9.12 74.90
CA ALA A 562 28.97 8.45 74.42
C ALA A 562 29.20 7.08 75.11
N TYR A 563 29.04 7.01 76.43
CA TYR A 563 29.14 5.75 77.19
C TYR A 563 28.07 4.74 76.76
N SER A 564 26.84 5.20 76.57
CA SER A 564 25.73 4.35 76.14
C SER A 564 25.96 3.80 74.73
N HIS A 565 26.51 4.62 73.82
CA HIS A 565 26.90 4.19 72.48
C HIS A 565 27.97 3.09 72.52
N LEU A 566 29.03 3.32 73.30
CA LEU A 566 30.14 2.37 73.45
C LEU A 566 29.64 1.03 74.01
N LEU A 567 28.81 1.04 75.04
CA LEU A 567 28.25 -0.19 75.61
C LEU A 567 27.31 -0.90 74.64
N ALA A 568 26.47 -0.17 73.91
CA ALA A 568 25.60 -0.75 72.89
C ALA A 568 26.40 -1.49 71.80
N GLN A 569 27.50 -0.89 71.34
CA GLN A 569 28.41 -1.52 70.38
C GLN A 569 29.10 -2.76 70.96
N LYS A 570 29.63 -2.67 72.18
CA LYS A 570 30.30 -3.81 72.85
C LYS A 570 29.32 -4.95 73.17
N TYR A 571 28.04 -4.63 73.40
CA TYR A 571 26.96 -5.61 73.57
C TYR A 571 26.61 -6.35 72.27
N GLY A 572 26.92 -5.75 71.10
CA GLY A 572 26.70 -6.33 69.78
C GLY A 572 25.47 -5.80 69.04
N LEU A 573 24.94 -4.63 69.43
CA LEU A 573 23.86 -3.98 68.70
C LEU A 573 24.35 -3.43 67.35
N ASP A 574 23.46 -3.35 66.37
CA ASP A 574 23.82 -2.78 65.07
C ASP A 574 24.09 -1.27 65.17
N LYS A 575 24.66 -0.68 64.11
CA LYS A 575 25.00 0.74 64.12
C LYS A 575 23.76 1.62 64.36
N LYS A 576 22.61 1.27 63.77
CA LYS A 576 21.39 2.07 63.85
C LYS A 576 20.81 2.05 65.26
N GLU A 577 20.81 0.90 65.92
CA GLU A 577 20.37 0.76 67.32
C GLU A 577 21.34 1.44 68.29
N SER A 578 22.65 1.32 68.05
CA SER A 578 23.66 2.01 68.86
C SER A 578 23.51 3.53 68.78
N ASP A 579 23.34 4.08 67.57
CA ASP A 579 23.11 5.51 67.34
C ASP A 579 21.77 5.97 67.95
N LEU A 580 20.75 5.11 67.95
CA LEU A 580 19.45 5.37 68.55
C LEU A 580 19.53 5.53 70.08
N ILE A 581 20.21 4.62 70.77
CA ILE A 581 20.39 4.68 72.24
C ILE A 581 21.19 5.92 72.62
N ALA A 582 22.30 6.17 71.91
CA ALA A 582 23.12 7.35 72.13
C ALA A 582 22.33 8.64 71.98
N SER A 583 21.48 8.73 70.96
CA SER A 583 20.61 9.89 70.73
C SER A 583 19.46 10.00 71.74
N ALA A 584 19.00 8.89 72.32
CA ALA A 584 17.89 8.88 73.26
C ALA A 584 18.30 9.15 74.72
N SER A 585 19.48 8.67 75.12
CA SER A 585 19.98 8.73 76.50
C SER A 585 20.13 10.15 77.12
N PRO A 586 20.40 11.25 76.37
CA PRO A 586 20.42 12.60 76.94
C PRO A 586 19.11 13.02 77.61
N MET A 587 18.00 12.37 77.26
CA MET A 587 16.67 12.69 77.80
C MET A 587 16.27 11.79 78.99
N HIS A 588 17.16 10.95 79.52
CA HIS A 588 16.82 10.01 80.61
C HIS A 588 16.20 10.71 81.82
N ASP A 589 16.71 11.90 82.16
CA ASP A 589 16.25 12.69 83.31
C ASP A 589 15.39 13.90 82.94
N ILE A 590 14.82 13.94 81.72
CA ILE A 590 13.97 15.05 81.25
C ILE A 590 12.80 15.34 82.20
N GLY A 591 12.34 14.34 82.96
CA GLY A 591 11.23 14.50 83.90
C GLY A 591 11.56 15.31 85.15
N LYS A 592 12.84 15.61 85.44
CA LYS A 592 13.25 16.50 86.54
C LYS A 592 12.63 17.90 86.40
N VAL A 593 12.25 18.31 85.18
CA VAL A 593 11.50 19.55 84.92
C VAL A 593 10.16 19.62 85.66
N GLY A 594 9.56 18.48 86.02
CA GLY A 594 8.31 18.43 86.77
C GLY A 594 8.47 18.40 88.29
N ILE A 595 9.71 18.37 88.80
CA ILE A 595 9.98 18.31 90.25
C ILE A 595 9.97 19.73 90.85
N PRO A 596 9.32 19.96 92.01
CA PRO A 596 9.33 21.26 92.69
C PRO A 596 10.75 21.70 93.11
N ASP A 597 11.08 23.00 92.91
CA ASP A 597 12.40 23.56 93.22
C ASP A 597 12.82 23.36 94.69
N ALA A 598 11.86 23.42 95.63
CA ALA A 598 12.12 23.22 97.05
C ALA A 598 12.69 21.81 97.36
N ILE A 599 12.36 20.81 96.54
CA ILE A 599 12.88 19.44 96.65
C ILE A 599 14.17 19.32 95.83
N LEU A 600 14.19 19.86 94.61
CA LEU A 600 15.33 19.73 93.69
C LEU A 600 16.60 20.45 94.20
N HIS A 601 16.46 21.59 94.88
CA HIS A 601 17.57 22.42 95.36
C HIS A 601 17.85 22.32 96.86
N LYS A 602 17.24 21.37 97.58
CA LYS A 602 17.34 21.30 99.04
C LYS A 602 18.80 21.15 99.50
N PRO A 603 19.32 22.06 100.37
CA PRO A 603 20.66 21.94 100.93
C PRO A 603 20.66 20.93 102.09
N GLY A 604 20.61 19.63 101.77
CA GLY A 604 20.59 18.53 102.73
C GLY A 604 19.97 17.25 102.16
N SER A 605 19.97 16.17 102.93
CA SER A 605 19.30 14.92 102.52
C SER A 605 17.78 15.12 102.43
N LEU A 606 17.16 14.53 101.40
CA LEU A 606 15.71 14.50 101.24
C LEU A 606 15.06 13.59 102.30
N SER A 607 13.89 13.96 102.81
CA SER A 607 13.05 13.08 103.63
C SER A 607 12.42 11.97 102.79
N GLU A 608 11.82 10.95 103.41
CA GLU A 608 11.12 9.87 102.70
C GLU A 608 9.96 10.40 101.83
N GLU A 609 9.22 11.40 102.32
CA GLU A 609 8.14 12.05 101.55
C GLU A 609 8.69 12.81 100.34
N GLU A 610 9.80 13.53 100.51
CA GLU A 610 10.46 14.26 99.44
C GLU A 610 11.09 13.31 98.40
N TRP A 611 11.66 12.18 98.85
CA TRP A 611 12.15 11.12 97.98
C TRP A 611 11.01 10.49 97.17
N THR A 612 9.83 10.33 97.76
CA THR A 612 8.64 9.83 97.05
C THR A 612 8.28 10.77 95.89
N VAL A 613 8.36 12.09 96.09
CA VAL A 613 8.15 13.07 95.01
C VAL A 613 9.30 13.04 94.01
N MET A 614 10.57 12.99 94.45
CA MET A 614 11.73 12.95 93.55
C MET A 614 11.68 11.77 92.58
N ARG A 615 11.30 10.57 93.05
CA ARG A 615 11.18 9.36 92.20
C ARG A 615 10.14 9.50 91.08
N THR A 616 9.20 10.45 91.17
CA THR A 616 8.20 10.67 90.13
C THR A 616 8.78 11.22 88.83
N HIS A 617 9.99 11.79 88.84
CA HIS A 617 10.60 12.38 87.63
C HIS A 617 10.70 11.35 86.50
N SER A 618 11.02 10.09 86.81
CA SER A 618 11.09 9.00 85.83
C SER A 618 9.75 8.82 85.09
N MET A 619 8.63 8.83 85.82
CA MET A 619 7.30 8.70 85.23
C MET A 619 6.81 9.98 84.53
N ILE A 620 7.22 11.14 85.01
CA ILE A 620 6.99 12.43 84.34
C ILE A 620 7.70 12.43 82.98
N GLY A 621 8.97 12.02 82.93
CA GLY A 621 9.77 11.91 81.71
C GLY A 621 9.15 10.93 80.71
N TYR A 622 8.74 9.75 81.17
CA TYR A 622 7.97 8.81 80.37
C TYR A 622 6.69 9.43 79.78
N THR A 623 5.91 10.14 80.62
CA THR A 623 4.64 10.75 80.20
C THR A 623 4.83 11.84 79.14
N ILE A 624 5.91 12.63 79.23
CA ILE A 624 6.25 13.65 78.23
C ILE A 624 6.54 13.01 76.87
N LEU A 625 7.19 11.85 76.84
CA LEU A 625 7.74 11.26 75.62
C LEU A 625 6.88 10.14 75.00
N GLN A 626 6.07 9.42 75.80
CA GLN A 626 5.38 8.18 75.40
C GLN A 626 4.43 8.31 74.21
N ASN A 627 3.84 9.49 73.97
CA ASN A 627 2.84 9.68 72.91
C ASN A 627 3.45 9.79 71.50
N SER A 628 4.78 9.82 71.39
CA SER A 628 5.45 9.91 70.10
C SER A 628 5.44 8.57 69.35
N THR A 629 5.25 8.62 68.04
CA THR A 629 5.39 7.46 67.16
C THR A 629 6.83 7.24 66.69
N ARG A 630 7.74 8.20 66.94
CA ARG A 630 9.12 8.17 66.44
C ARG A 630 9.99 7.22 67.28
N PRO A 631 10.80 6.33 66.65
CA PRO A 631 11.64 5.36 67.37
C PRO A 631 12.53 5.99 68.44
N LEU A 632 13.13 7.16 68.13
CA LEU A 632 13.98 7.90 69.05
C LEU A 632 13.26 8.30 70.34
N LEU A 633 12.09 8.92 70.23
CA LEU A 633 11.34 9.40 71.40
C LEU A 633 10.71 8.24 72.18
N LYS A 634 10.39 7.12 71.52
CA LYS A 634 9.99 5.88 72.20
C LYS A 634 11.13 5.30 73.03
N ALA A 635 12.32 5.20 72.45
CA ALA A 635 13.51 4.76 73.16
C ALA A 635 13.81 5.66 74.36
N ALA A 636 13.72 6.99 74.18
CA ALA A 636 13.91 7.96 75.25
C ALA A 636 12.85 7.84 76.35
N ALA A 637 11.58 7.61 76.00
CA ALA A 637 10.51 7.37 76.97
C ALA A 637 10.82 6.14 77.84
N THR A 638 11.20 5.02 77.20
CA THR A 638 11.58 3.79 77.91
C THR A 638 12.79 4.00 78.82
N ILE A 639 13.84 4.67 78.34
CA ILE A 639 15.02 5.00 79.14
C ILE A 639 14.62 5.86 80.35
N ALA A 640 13.87 6.94 80.15
CA ALA A 640 13.44 7.82 81.23
C ALA A 640 12.60 7.08 82.29
N LYS A 641 11.77 6.13 81.85
CA LYS A 641 10.93 5.31 82.71
C LYS A 641 11.71 4.29 83.54
N GLU A 642 12.75 3.69 82.99
CA GLU A 642 13.30 2.44 83.54
C GLU A 642 14.78 2.53 83.95
N HIS A 643 15.50 3.60 83.65
CA HIS A 643 16.95 3.67 83.96
C HIS A 643 17.29 3.67 85.47
N HIS A 644 16.31 3.94 86.33
CA HIS A 644 16.44 3.80 87.78
C HIS A 644 15.93 2.47 88.34
N GLU A 645 15.47 1.56 87.48
CA GLU A 645 15.21 0.18 87.87
C GLU A 645 16.53 -0.54 88.16
N LYS A 646 16.50 -1.40 89.18
CA LYS A 646 17.67 -2.16 89.62
C LYS A 646 17.50 -3.63 89.26
N TYR A 647 18.58 -4.27 88.83
CA TYR A 647 18.54 -5.65 88.32
C TYR A 647 17.93 -6.66 89.33
N ASP A 648 18.03 -6.40 90.63
CA ASP A 648 17.45 -7.24 91.69
C ASP A 648 15.95 -6.99 91.98
N GLY A 649 15.36 -5.93 91.41
CA GLY A 649 13.96 -5.51 91.61
C GLY A 649 13.75 -4.42 92.66
N SER A 650 14.82 -3.93 93.32
CA SER A 650 14.73 -2.89 94.36
C SER A 650 14.64 -1.46 93.83
N GLY A 651 14.62 -1.28 92.50
CA GLY A 651 14.54 0.01 91.84
C GLY A 651 13.12 0.61 91.78
N TYR A 652 12.95 1.64 90.97
CA TYR A 652 11.68 2.34 90.76
C TYR A 652 11.59 2.79 89.30
N PRO A 653 10.40 3.11 88.76
CA PRO A 653 9.08 3.26 89.41
C PRO A 653 8.19 2.00 89.43
N MET A 654 8.56 0.95 88.72
CA MET A 654 7.76 -0.27 88.50
C MET A 654 8.31 -1.51 89.21
N ASN A 655 9.51 -1.44 89.82
CA ASN A 655 10.16 -2.57 90.50
C ASN A 655 10.44 -3.77 89.58
N LEU A 656 10.84 -3.47 88.33
CA LEU A 656 11.14 -4.49 87.33
C LEU A 656 12.42 -5.26 87.71
N LYS A 657 12.49 -6.55 87.39
CA LYS A 657 13.63 -7.40 87.77
C LYS A 657 14.35 -8.01 86.56
N GLY A 658 15.67 -8.02 86.61
CA GLY A 658 16.52 -8.68 85.63
C GLY A 658 16.32 -8.17 84.21
N THR A 659 15.93 -9.06 83.30
CA THR A 659 15.72 -8.75 81.87
C THR A 659 14.33 -8.16 81.57
N GLU A 660 13.47 -7.99 82.57
CA GLU A 660 12.20 -7.25 82.41
C GLU A 660 12.46 -5.75 82.20
N ILE A 661 13.59 -5.24 82.71
CA ILE A 661 14.09 -3.90 82.44
C ILE A 661 14.59 -3.85 81.00
N HIS A 662 14.11 -2.90 80.23
CA HIS A 662 14.51 -2.77 78.83
C HIS A 662 16.03 -2.63 78.70
N LEU A 663 16.62 -3.28 77.69
CA LEU A 663 18.08 -3.28 77.48
C LEU A 663 18.65 -1.84 77.45
N TYR A 664 17.95 -0.91 76.81
CA TYR A 664 18.40 0.48 76.71
C TYR A 664 18.52 1.14 78.10
N ALA A 665 17.56 0.90 78.99
CA ALA A 665 17.59 1.42 80.34
C ALA A 665 18.72 0.77 81.17
N ARG A 666 18.97 -0.53 81.00
CA ARG A 666 20.08 -1.24 81.65
C ARG A 666 21.46 -0.75 81.21
N ILE A 667 21.60 -0.34 79.94
CA ILE A 667 22.82 0.28 79.42
C ILE A 667 22.99 1.69 80.00
N VAL A 668 21.93 2.51 79.92
CA VAL A 668 21.97 3.91 80.37
C VAL A 668 22.18 4.03 81.87
N SER A 669 21.66 3.11 82.69
CA SER A 669 21.86 3.14 84.15
C SER A 669 23.33 3.00 84.55
N ILE A 670 24.11 2.19 83.84
CA ILE A 670 25.56 2.09 84.04
C ILE A 670 26.26 3.38 83.60
N ALA A 671 25.88 3.90 82.42
CA ALA A 671 26.45 5.13 81.89
C ALA A 671 26.22 6.35 82.81
N ASP A 672 24.98 6.51 83.31
CA ASP A 672 24.59 7.58 84.22
C ASP A 672 25.31 7.47 85.56
N VAL A 673 25.26 6.30 86.22
CA VAL A 673 25.91 6.12 87.53
C VAL A 673 27.44 6.26 87.42
N PHE A 674 28.05 5.77 86.34
CA PHE A 674 29.48 5.96 86.14
C PHE A 674 29.83 7.44 86.00
N ASP A 675 29.07 8.20 85.20
CA ASP A 675 29.30 9.63 85.07
C ASP A 675 29.12 10.36 86.41
N ALA A 676 28.08 10.00 87.15
CA ALA A 676 27.76 10.57 88.46
C ALA A 676 28.84 10.32 89.53
N LEU A 677 29.54 9.19 89.48
CA LEU A 677 30.61 8.85 90.42
C LEU A 677 31.99 9.36 89.99
N SER A 678 32.21 9.53 88.68
CA SER A 678 33.52 9.85 88.09
C SER A 678 33.82 11.35 87.95
N HIS A 679 32.85 12.22 88.26
CA HIS A 679 33.00 13.69 88.21
C HIS A 679 32.61 14.37 89.52
N ASP A 680 33.23 15.52 89.77
CA ASP A 680 32.85 16.39 90.87
C ASP A 680 31.46 16.96 90.63
N ARG A 681 30.54 16.75 91.58
CA ARG A 681 29.24 17.41 91.63
C ARG A 681 29.27 18.54 92.65
N CYS A 682 28.36 19.52 92.52
CA CYS A 682 28.31 20.69 93.41
C CYS A 682 28.19 20.37 94.92
N TYR A 683 27.79 19.14 95.27
CA TYR A 683 27.64 18.64 96.64
C TYR A 683 28.53 17.43 97.00
N LYS A 684 29.29 16.84 96.05
CA LYS A 684 30.05 15.60 96.28
C LYS A 684 31.28 15.52 95.37
N LYS A 685 32.45 15.23 95.94
CA LYS A 685 33.68 14.98 95.17
C LYS A 685 33.61 13.66 94.40
N ALA A 686 34.26 13.63 93.23
CA ALA A 686 34.48 12.44 92.44
C ALA A 686 35.15 11.35 93.28
N TRP A 687 34.78 10.10 93.02
CA TRP A 687 35.42 8.94 93.64
C TRP A 687 36.73 8.61 92.95
N GLU A 688 37.65 7.93 93.65
CA GLU A 688 38.84 7.39 92.99
C GLU A 688 38.45 6.30 91.98
N ASP A 689 39.08 6.31 90.80
CA ASP A 689 38.75 5.39 89.69
C ASP A 689 38.70 3.93 90.14
N ALA A 690 39.66 3.51 90.98
CA ALA A 690 39.70 2.15 91.53
C ALA A 690 38.44 1.82 92.36
N THR A 691 37.99 2.76 93.19
CA THR A 691 36.77 2.61 94.02
C THR A 691 35.51 2.57 93.16
N ILE A 692 35.45 3.34 92.07
CA ILE A 692 34.31 3.31 91.14
C ILE A 692 34.19 1.93 90.51
N PHE A 693 35.28 1.38 89.96
CA PHE A 693 35.23 0.06 89.33
C PHE A 693 34.95 -1.07 90.34
N GLU A 694 35.49 -0.98 91.57
CA GLU A 694 35.17 -1.92 92.65
C GLU A 694 33.68 -1.85 93.04
N PHE A 695 33.08 -0.67 93.06
CA PHE A 695 31.65 -0.50 93.29
C PHE A 695 30.81 -1.22 92.22
N PHE A 696 31.12 -1.05 90.94
CA PHE A 696 30.40 -1.74 89.86
C PHE A 696 30.54 -3.27 89.93
N GLU A 697 31.70 -3.79 90.34
CA GLU A 697 31.89 -5.23 90.58
C GLU A 697 31.01 -5.73 91.74
N ASN A 698 30.95 -4.98 92.86
CA ASN A 698 30.17 -5.36 94.03
C ASN A 698 28.64 -5.27 93.83
N GLU A 699 28.21 -4.37 92.94
CA GLU A 699 26.80 -4.16 92.55
C GLU A 699 26.37 -5.01 91.33
N ARG A 700 27.28 -5.82 90.79
CA ARG A 700 27.01 -6.75 89.68
C ARG A 700 25.90 -7.73 90.05
N GLY A 701 24.82 -7.75 89.27
CA GLY A 701 23.64 -8.59 89.52
C GLY A 701 22.71 -8.10 90.63
N LYS A 702 23.03 -6.98 91.29
CA LYS A 702 22.16 -6.30 92.25
C LYS A 702 21.57 -5.04 91.60
N HIS A 703 22.36 -3.98 91.51
CA HIS A 703 21.98 -2.74 90.84
C HIS A 703 22.03 -2.92 89.31
N PHE A 704 23.11 -3.52 88.80
CA PHE A 704 23.43 -3.53 87.37
C PHE A 704 23.36 -4.92 86.75
N ASP A 705 23.07 -4.97 85.44
CA ASP A 705 23.09 -6.20 84.65
C ASP A 705 24.50 -6.82 84.63
N PRO A 706 24.69 -8.08 85.06
CA PRO A 706 25.99 -8.74 85.08
C PRO A 706 26.74 -8.71 83.74
N GLN A 707 26.02 -8.91 82.63
CA GLN A 707 26.63 -8.96 81.30
C GLN A 707 27.16 -7.59 80.89
N ILE A 708 26.41 -6.52 81.17
CA ILE A 708 26.80 -5.16 80.79
C ILE A 708 27.93 -4.65 81.71
N VAL A 709 27.92 -5.02 82.99
CA VAL A 709 29.05 -4.75 83.91
C VAL A 709 30.34 -5.40 83.40
N ASP A 710 30.29 -6.66 82.94
CA ASP A 710 31.47 -7.32 82.39
C ASP A 710 32.02 -6.57 81.16
N LEU A 711 31.13 -6.09 80.27
CA LEU A 711 31.53 -5.29 79.11
C LEU A 711 32.12 -3.93 79.52
N PHE A 712 31.53 -3.27 80.51
CA PHE A 712 32.02 -2.01 81.08
C PHE A 712 33.43 -2.19 81.69
N LEU A 713 33.63 -3.24 82.50
CA LEU A 713 34.91 -3.53 83.15
C LEU A 713 36.00 -3.98 82.17
N ASN A 714 35.64 -4.56 81.03
CA ASN A 714 36.58 -4.85 79.95
C ASN A 714 36.93 -3.61 79.10
N ALA A 715 36.11 -2.56 79.15
CA ALA A 715 36.27 -1.34 78.38
C ALA A 715 36.70 -0.13 79.25
N LYS A 716 37.32 -0.36 80.41
CA LYS A 716 37.71 0.70 81.36
C LYS A 716 38.48 1.84 80.71
N GLU A 717 39.49 1.53 79.90
CA GLU A 717 40.31 2.58 79.25
C GLU A 717 39.50 3.40 78.23
N ASP A 718 38.61 2.76 77.46
CA ASP A 718 37.72 3.44 76.52
C ASP A 718 36.79 4.43 77.25
N PHE A 719 36.26 4.03 78.42
CA PHE A 719 35.43 4.88 79.29
C PHE A 719 36.20 6.06 79.88
N LEU A 720 37.41 5.83 80.40
CA LEU A 720 38.26 6.90 80.92
C LEU A 720 38.68 7.88 79.81
N ALA A 721 38.92 7.40 78.60
CA ALA A 721 39.22 8.25 77.44
C ALA A 721 38.03 9.15 77.06
N ILE A 722 36.79 8.63 77.04
CA ILE A 722 35.58 9.43 76.82
C ILE A 722 35.45 10.49 77.91
N ARG A 723 35.60 10.11 79.18
CA ARG A 723 35.57 11.01 80.35
C ARG A 723 36.56 12.16 80.17
N ASP A 724 37.82 11.85 79.87
CA ASP A 724 38.89 12.83 79.77
C ASP A 724 38.77 13.74 78.54
N SER A 725 38.11 13.29 77.48
CA SER A 725 37.86 14.08 76.27
C SER A 725 36.73 15.12 76.43
N LEU A 726 35.81 14.90 77.38
CA LEU A 726 34.62 15.72 77.62
C LEU A 726 34.63 16.30 79.05
N LYS A 727 35.75 16.91 79.46
CA LYS A 727 35.89 17.56 80.77
C LYS A 727 35.06 18.83 80.85
N ASP A 728 34.43 19.02 82.00
CA ASP A 728 33.80 20.29 82.34
C ASP A 728 34.88 21.36 82.55
N ALA A 729 34.70 22.52 81.91
CA ALA A 729 35.55 23.66 82.19
C ALA A 729 35.34 24.08 83.66
N LEU A 730 36.42 24.18 84.44
CA LEU A 730 36.38 24.73 85.80
C LEU A 730 35.82 26.16 85.75
N THR A 731 34.52 26.30 85.97
CA THR A 731 33.89 27.60 86.16
C THR A 731 34.34 28.14 87.51
N TYR A 732 35.23 29.14 87.47
CA TYR A 732 35.51 29.98 88.63
C TYR A 732 34.21 30.66 89.08
N ALA A 733 33.95 30.57 90.38
CA ALA A 733 32.80 31.16 91.05
C ALA A 733 32.65 32.66 90.77
N ILE A 734 31.40 33.10 90.63
CA ILE A 734 30.96 34.46 90.99
C ILE A 734 29.96 34.32 92.12
#